data_AF-A0A538S488-F1
#
_entry.id   AF-A0A538S488-F1
#
_cell.length_a   1.000
_cell.length_b   1.000
_cell.length_c   1.000
_cell.angle_alpha   90.00
_cell.angle_beta   90.00
_cell.angle_gamma   90.00
#
_symmetry.space_group_name_H-M   'P 1'
#
loop_
_entity.id
_entity.type
_entity.pdbx_description
1 polymer ?
#
loop_
_entity_poly.entity_id
_entity_poly.type
_entity_poly.pdbx_seq_one_letter_code
_entity_poly.pdbx_strand_id
1 'polypeptide(L)'
;MAKKPKPHVLTPAIPTVLYDRVQRAMQEDRYQHALELARQLVKADPQPANRELLQEAILGRARQLSRQGRSRDALTTLEHAAQHGNGDASWLEKLAEELARCGGAQRALAILEKLPESPIRSKVLSLAADWAMQDQAAGHWQLPAHLQSQRDLIVQAFRQVQAGQDDQARQTLQGIGLQSPFLEWKLLLRGFLAYYQKDDVRAVENWQRLDPERLPARLAGPFRFQIDAAFRQSQPPETQTALKRLADRVQSAGLVPLLRNLQSVLAHPEQLAQAFRLAESFLPALRQEAAQMVPRLAACFFWAIAHQGQPEDMVRYKRVFGAPADDPDLSRLHALLYERLGDLASAHAAWQDYERSVLTNSGLWPPGTAERARALIWWRMGENAGSMPDHDDLKKLPRFLRDHPARPELLDPPAEKCYERSIGLAPDQLDAHTSLLDYYSKREQPAKAERAARRLLKHFPDHVPTLRTLAHLRGAAGDHAQAITLLQQALKVNPLDRRLRSDLATAYLFHARSLVDCRQFAAARVAYQTALDLDEGRHRFTVLCKWAACEFKAGDAARAEELVQQALARAGEPLPVAYAMLIESIRFKLARPLKERFDREFAAALAQPPSGHAATELMNIASALVAAKVSYHGQKSHEKKVLAYVEKVKAPFEESELEAIVRSLFRLDALKVLRKYVTRGKRQFPRNPHFYFYEAESYISRGPMDCPVPKVQQLLNKTQELARALPPGDERDDLLDLVQERQKMIAAQGALGGPAFLDMLNEVFGMDEDEDADDDGY
;
A
#
# COMPACT_ATOMS: atom_id res chain seq x y z
N MET A 1 -30.12 70.88 -54.55
CA MET A 1 -28.71 71.29 -54.69
C MET A 1 -27.86 70.57 -53.66
N ALA A 2 -26.97 69.66 -54.07
CA ALA A 2 -25.73 69.34 -53.35
C ALA A 2 -24.87 68.47 -54.27
N LYS A 3 -23.60 68.86 -54.42
CA LYS A 3 -22.71 68.54 -55.53
C LYS A 3 -22.17 67.11 -55.45
N LYS A 4 -22.08 66.43 -56.59
CA LYS A 4 -21.13 65.32 -56.81
C LYS A 4 -19.71 65.80 -56.45
N PRO A 5 -18.91 65.05 -55.67
CA PRO A 5 -17.51 65.39 -55.51
C PRO A 5 -16.78 65.15 -56.84
N LYS A 6 -16.06 66.18 -57.29
CA LYS A 6 -15.19 66.14 -58.48
C LYS A 6 -14.13 65.04 -58.31
N PRO A 7 -13.68 64.39 -59.39
CA PRO A 7 -12.50 63.55 -59.31
C PRO A 7 -11.31 64.43 -58.93
N HIS A 8 -10.61 64.06 -57.86
CA HIS A 8 -9.31 64.64 -57.56
C HIS A 8 -8.36 64.30 -58.72
N VAL A 9 -8.11 65.29 -59.57
CA VAL A 9 -6.93 65.29 -60.43
C VAL A 9 -5.73 65.28 -59.50
N LEU A 10 -5.03 64.14 -59.43
CA LEU A 10 -3.74 64.04 -58.78
C LEU A 10 -2.79 64.99 -59.53
N THR A 11 -2.51 66.15 -58.93
CA THR A 11 -1.33 66.94 -59.27
C THR A 11 -0.11 66.02 -59.25
N PRO A 12 0.81 66.07 -60.23
CA PRO A 12 2.01 65.25 -60.20
C PRO A 12 2.76 65.58 -58.90
N ALA A 13 2.75 64.61 -57.97
CA ALA A 13 3.36 64.79 -56.67
C ALA A 13 4.87 65.00 -56.87
N ILE A 14 5.40 66.02 -56.20
CA ILE A 14 6.83 66.33 -56.22
C ILE A 14 7.57 65.07 -55.74
N PRO A 15 8.60 64.57 -56.46
CA PRO A 15 9.30 63.32 -56.14
C PRO A 15 9.73 63.18 -54.67
N THR A 16 10.12 64.29 -54.01
CA THR A 16 10.45 64.33 -52.58
C THR A 16 9.30 63.95 -51.66
N VAL A 17 8.06 64.40 -51.94
CA VAL A 17 6.87 64.06 -51.13
C VAL A 17 6.51 62.59 -51.28
N LEU A 18 6.73 62.01 -52.46
CA LEU A 18 6.50 60.57 -52.70
C LEU A 18 7.54 59.73 -51.95
N TYR A 19 8.82 60.14 -51.92
CA TYR A 19 9.89 59.48 -51.19
C TYR A 19 9.55 59.33 -49.69
N ASP A 20 9.19 60.43 -49.02
CA ASP A 20 8.84 60.42 -47.59
C ASP A 20 7.62 59.52 -47.29
N ARG A 21 6.64 59.49 -48.19
CA ARG A 21 5.45 58.65 -48.04
C ARG A 21 5.75 57.16 -48.15
N VAL A 22 6.70 56.76 -49.00
CA VAL A 22 7.15 55.36 -49.07
C VAL A 22 7.83 54.99 -47.75
N GLN A 23 8.77 55.80 -47.26
CA GLN A 23 9.48 55.52 -46.01
C GLN A 23 8.52 55.41 -44.82
N ARG A 24 7.57 56.34 -44.69
CA ARG A 24 6.55 56.28 -43.63
C ARG A 24 5.68 55.03 -43.74
N ALA A 25 5.27 54.64 -44.94
CA ALA A 25 4.47 53.43 -45.14
C ALA A 25 5.26 52.16 -44.77
N MET A 26 6.58 52.13 -44.99
CA MET A 26 7.45 51.02 -44.54
C MET A 26 7.61 51.00 -43.02
N GLN A 27 7.77 52.15 -42.37
CA GLN A 27 7.85 52.27 -40.90
C GLN A 27 6.56 51.82 -40.21
N GLU A 28 5.41 52.02 -40.86
CA GLU A 28 4.10 51.58 -40.36
C GLU A 28 3.74 50.13 -40.78
N ASP A 29 4.71 49.35 -41.30
CA ASP A 29 4.53 47.97 -41.80
C ASP A 29 3.48 47.81 -42.93
N ARG A 30 3.13 48.90 -43.63
CA ARG A 30 2.15 48.92 -44.74
C ARG A 30 2.83 48.67 -46.09
N TYR A 31 3.57 47.56 -46.21
CA TYR A 31 4.45 47.29 -47.36
C TYR A 31 3.75 47.14 -48.71
N GLN A 32 2.48 46.71 -48.76
CA GLN A 32 1.72 46.71 -50.03
C GLN A 32 1.56 48.13 -50.58
N HIS A 33 1.20 49.07 -49.71
CA HIS A 33 1.04 50.48 -50.06
C HIS A 33 2.39 51.14 -50.35
N ALA A 34 3.42 50.82 -49.55
CA ALA A 34 4.78 51.29 -49.79
C ALA A 34 5.30 50.86 -51.17
N LEU A 35 5.07 49.61 -51.57
CA LEU A 35 5.48 49.08 -52.87
C LEU A 35 4.78 49.80 -54.04
N GLU A 36 3.49 50.08 -53.93
CA GLU A 36 2.73 50.82 -54.95
C GLU A 36 3.24 52.26 -55.11
N LEU A 37 3.49 52.95 -53.99
CA LEU A 37 4.04 54.30 -53.98
C LEU A 37 5.49 54.33 -54.53
N ALA A 38 6.31 53.33 -54.19
CA ALA A 38 7.68 53.25 -54.66
C ALA A 38 7.76 53.03 -56.19
N ARG A 39 6.84 52.25 -56.77
CA ARG A 39 6.74 52.10 -58.23
C ARG A 39 6.36 53.41 -58.92
N GLN A 40 5.46 54.19 -58.32
CA GLN A 40 5.07 55.50 -58.84
C GLN A 40 6.24 56.49 -58.77
N LEU A 41 7.01 56.48 -57.68
CA LEU A 41 8.20 57.31 -57.49
C LEU A 41 9.26 57.04 -58.55
N VAL A 42 9.63 55.76 -58.77
CA VAL A 42 10.63 55.39 -59.79
C VAL A 42 10.19 55.75 -61.21
N LYS A 43 8.88 55.69 -61.50
CA LYS A 43 8.33 56.10 -62.79
C LYS A 43 8.40 57.61 -63.02
N ALA A 44 8.24 58.40 -61.96
CA ALA A 44 8.29 59.86 -62.02
C ALA A 44 9.72 60.41 -61.99
N ASP A 45 10.62 59.77 -61.24
CA ASP A 45 12.01 60.19 -61.05
C ASP A 45 12.94 58.97 -60.90
N PRO A 46 13.53 58.46 -62.01
CA PRO A 46 14.28 57.21 -62.03
C PRO A 46 15.72 57.33 -61.50
N GLN A 47 15.92 58.00 -60.37
CA GLN A 47 17.22 58.10 -59.71
C GLN A 47 17.62 56.80 -58.99
N PRO A 48 18.94 56.54 -58.80
CA PRO A 48 19.43 55.37 -58.06
C PRO A 48 18.80 55.22 -56.67
N ALA A 49 18.72 56.29 -55.89
CA ALA A 49 18.14 56.27 -54.53
C ALA A 49 16.66 55.83 -54.52
N ASN A 50 15.88 56.23 -55.52
CA ASN A 50 14.47 55.83 -55.64
C ASN A 50 14.33 54.35 -56.04
N ARG A 51 15.28 53.82 -56.82
CA ARG A 51 15.33 52.39 -57.18
C ARG A 51 15.72 51.52 -55.98
N GLU A 52 16.65 51.97 -55.15
CA GLU A 52 16.99 51.32 -53.88
C GLU A 52 15.79 51.29 -52.92
N LEU A 53 15.04 52.38 -52.83
CA LEU A 53 13.83 52.43 -51.99
C LEU A 53 12.73 51.47 -52.48
N LEU A 54 12.58 51.30 -53.81
CA LEU A 54 11.69 50.30 -54.39
C LEU A 54 12.16 48.87 -54.06
N GLN A 55 13.46 48.61 -54.14
CA GLN A 55 14.05 47.34 -53.76
C GLN A 55 13.77 46.99 -52.29
N GLU A 56 13.95 47.94 -51.37
CA GLU A 56 13.62 47.77 -49.95
C GLU A 56 12.13 47.49 -49.71
N ALA A 57 11.24 48.22 -50.39
CA ALA A 57 9.80 48.00 -50.31
C ALA A 57 9.39 46.59 -50.80
N ILE A 58 10.05 46.07 -51.84
CA ILE A 58 9.82 44.71 -52.36
C ILE A 58 10.26 43.65 -51.33
N LEU A 59 11.48 43.76 -50.79
CA LEU A 59 11.97 42.82 -49.77
C LEU A 59 11.08 42.87 -48.51
N GLY A 60 10.68 44.07 -48.08
CA GLY A 60 9.76 44.25 -46.94
C GLY A 60 8.39 43.61 -47.18
N ARG A 61 7.83 43.72 -48.39
CA ARG A 61 6.57 43.06 -48.75
C ARG A 61 6.68 41.53 -48.72
N ALA A 62 7.78 40.97 -49.23
CA ALA A 62 8.02 39.54 -49.19
C ALA A 62 8.11 39.02 -47.74
N ARG A 63 8.83 39.72 -46.86
CA ARG A 63 8.89 39.39 -45.42
C ARG A 63 7.51 39.42 -44.77
N GLN A 64 6.71 40.44 -45.07
CA GLN A 64 5.34 40.55 -44.54
C GLN A 64 4.46 39.37 -44.97
N LEU A 65 4.52 38.97 -46.26
CA LEU A 65 3.76 37.83 -46.78
C LEU A 65 4.20 36.50 -46.16
N SER A 66 5.51 36.31 -45.98
CA SER A 66 6.07 35.14 -45.31
C SER A 66 5.60 35.03 -43.85
N ARG A 67 5.60 36.14 -43.09
CA ARG A 67 5.07 36.17 -41.71
C ARG A 67 3.58 35.83 -41.63
N GLN A 68 2.81 36.09 -42.70
CA GLN A 68 1.39 35.75 -42.81
C GLN A 68 1.14 34.31 -43.27
N GLY A 69 2.19 33.49 -43.45
CA GLY A 69 2.08 32.12 -43.96
C GLY A 69 1.86 32.03 -45.48
N ARG A 70 1.94 33.15 -46.20
CA ARG A 70 1.74 33.24 -47.66
C ARG A 70 3.07 33.11 -48.41
N SER A 71 3.82 32.05 -48.14
CA SER A 71 5.19 31.87 -48.67
C SER A 71 5.25 31.83 -50.20
N ARG A 72 4.24 31.26 -50.87
CA ARG A 72 4.17 31.24 -52.34
C ARG A 72 4.08 32.66 -52.92
N ASP A 73 3.24 33.51 -52.35
CA ASP A 73 3.08 34.89 -52.80
C ASP A 73 4.34 35.74 -52.49
N ALA A 74 5.00 35.45 -51.37
CA ALA A 74 6.30 36.05 -51.02
C ALA A 74 7.36 35.69 -52.07
N LEU A 75 7.43 34.42 -52.49
CA LEU A 75 8.35 33.97 -53.54
C LEU A 75 8.06 34.62 -54.89
N THR A 76 6.79 34.66 -55.33
CA THR A 76 6.40 35.37 -56.55
C THR A 76 6.81 36.85 -56.51
N THR A 77 6.65 37.49 -55.35
CA THR A 77 7.06 38.89 -55.15
C THR A 77 8.58 39.08 -55.30
N LEU A 78 9.37 38.15 -54.75
CA LEU A 78 10.84 38.16 -54.88
C LEU A 78 11.32 37.80 -56.29
N GLU A 79 10.60 36.92 -57.00
CA GLU A 79 10.91 36.56 -58.39
C GLU A 79 10.77 37.74 -59.34
N HIS A 80 9.71 38.53 -59.17
CA HIS A 80 9.52 39.76 -59.93
C HIS A 80 10.59 40.81 -59.54
N ALA A 81 11.10 40.77 -58.31
CA ALA A 81 12.18 41.64 -57.84
C ALA A 81 13.51 41.42 -58.58
N ALA A 82 13.78 40.18 -59.01
CA ALA A 82 14.99 39.83 -59.75
C ALA A 82 15.16 40.61 -61.06
N GLN A 83 14.08 41.19 -61.60
CA GLN A 83 14.07 41.99 -62.83
C GLN A 83 14.40 43.48 -62.60
N HIS A 84 14.48 43.93 -61.34
CA HIS A 84 14.62 45.35 -60.96
C HIS A 84 16.02 45.72 -60.41
N GLY A 85 17.03 44.85 -60.57
CA GLY A 85 18.41 45.12 -60.14
C GLY A 85 19.38 45.26 -61.32
N ASN A 86 20.40 46.09 -61.18
CA ASN A 86 21.48 46.26 -62.17
C ASN A 86 22.51 45.12 -62.15
N GLY A 87 22.27 44.03 -61.40
CA GLY A 87 23.24 42.95 -61.20
C GLY A 87 24.28 43.22 -60.11
N ASP A 88 24.12 44.29 -59.32
CA ASP A 88 25.02 44.65 -58.22
C ASP A 88 25.08 43.54 -57.16
N ALA A 89 26.30 43.20 -56.71
CA ALA A 89 26.53 42.11 -55.75
C ALA A 89 25.72 42.29 -54.45
N SER A 90 25.68 43.51 -53.90
CA SER A 90 24.93 43.84 -52.67
C SER A 90 23.41 43.58 -52.79
N TRP A 91 22.82 43.84 -53.96
CA TRP A 91 21.41 43.56 -54.20
C TRP A 91 21.14 42.06 -54.33
N LEU A 92 21.98 41.35 -55.09
CA LEU A 92 21.89 39.90 -55.25
C LEU A 92 22.04 39.17 -53.92
N GLU A 93 22.92 39.66 -53.04
CA GLU A 93 23.08 39.15 -51.68
C GLU A 93 21.80 39.29 -50.85
N LYS A 94 21.23 40.50 -50.78
CA LYS A 94 19.97 40.75 -50.06
C LYS A 94 18.81 39.91 -50.62
N LEU A 95 18.73 39.77 -51.93
CA LEU A 95 17.71 38.96 -52.61
C LEU A 95 17.87 37.46 -52.30
N ALA A 96 19.10 36.93 -52.31
CA ALA A 96 19.37 35.52 -51.98
C ALA A 96 18.99 35.19 -50.53
N GLU A 97 19.28 36.08 -49.58
CA GLU A 97 18.89 35.92 -48.18
C GLU A 97 17.37 35.85 -48.02
N GLU A 98 16.61 36.79 -48.60
CA GLU A 98 15.15 36.79 -48.50
C GLU A 98 14.50 35.61 -49.25
N LEU A 99 15.07 35.20 -50.39
CA LEU A 99 14.63 34.00 -51.09
C LEU A 99 14.79 32.76 -50.23
N ALA A 100 15.95 32.57 -49.58
CA ALA A 100 16.15 31.44 -48.68
C ALA A 100 15.20 31.48 -47.47
N ARG A 101 14.96 32.66 -46.87
CA ARG A 101 14.02 32.83 -45.76
C ARG A 101 12.57 32.52 -46.15
N CYS A 102 12.18 32.78 -47.40
CA CYS A 102 10.83 32.54 -47.91
C CYS A 102 10.63 31.17 -48.58
N GLY A 103 11.67 30.33 -48.61
CA GLY A 103 11.60 28.97 -49.15
C GLY A 103 12.02 28.77 -50.60
N GLY A 104 12.70 29.75 -51.19
CA GLY A 104 13.24 29.74 -52.54
C GLY A 104 14.70 29.25 -52.61
N ALA A 105 15.00 28.13 -51.94
CA ALA A 105 16.37 27.65 -51.74
C ALA A 105 17.15 27.47 -53.05
N GLN A 106 16.58 26.79 -54.05
CA GLN A 106 17.25 26.57 -55.34
C GLN A 106 17.69 27.88 -56.02
N ARG A 107 16.82 28.90 -56.00
CA ARG A 107 17.10 30.19 -56.62
C ARG A 107 18.08 31.01 -55.81
N ALA A 108 17.99 30.98 -54.48
CA ALA A 108 18.98 31.60 -53.61
C ALA A 108 20.38 31.01 -53.85
N LEU A 109 20.47 29.68 -54.00
CA LEU A 109 21.73 28.99 -54.30
C LEU A 109 22.26 29.32 -55.70
N ALA A 110 21.39 29.40 -56.71
CA ALA A 110 21.78 29.82 -58.07
C ALA A 110 22.33 31.26 -58.11
N ILE A 111 21.85 32.15 -57.23
CA ILE A 111 22.43 33.50 -57.07
C ILE A 111 23.80 33.40 -56.41
N LEU A 112 23.96 32.58 -55.38
CA LEU A 112 25.26 32.39 -54.72
C LEU A 112 26.30 31.71 -55.59
N GLU A 113 25.94 30.86 -56.54
CA GLU A 113 26.89 30.31 -57.51
C GLU A 113 27.58 31.41 -58.33
N LYS A 114 26.89 32.53 -58.57
CA LYS A 114 27.45 33.71 -59.24
C LYS A 114 28.30 34.58 -58.31
N LEU A 115 28.25 34.34 -57.00
CA LEU A 115 28.94 35.09 -55.95
C LEU A 115 29.72 34.12 -55.01
N PRO A 116 30.82 33.50 -55.49
CA PRO A 116 31.59 32.51 -54.72
C PRO A 116 32.08 33.05 -53.37
N GLU A 117 32.62 34.26 -53.36
CA GLU A 117 33.26 34.92 -52.20
C GLU A 117 32.29 35.74 -51.33
N SER A 118 30.98 35.57 -51.49
CA SER A 118 30.01 36.37 -50.73
C SER A 118 30.04 36.03 -49.22
N PRO A 119 30.13 37.03 -48.33
CA PRO A 119 30.16 36.82 -46.88
C PRO A 119 28.86 36.24 -46.33
N ILE A 120 27.73 36.33 -47.05
CA ILE A 120 26.43 35.82 -46.58
C ILE A 120 26.15 34.37 -46.96
N ARG A 121 27.05 33.70 -47.72
CA ARG A 121 26.87 32.34 -48.23
C ARG A 121 26.44 31.34 -47.14
N SER A 122 27.13 31.34 -46.00
CA SER A 122 26.83 30.45 -44.87
C SER A 122 25.43 30.69 -44.28
N LYS A 123 25.03 31.96 -44.18
CA LYS A 123 23.72 32.37 -43.65
C LYS A 123 22.58 31.89 -44.57
N VAL A 124 22.72 32.08 -45.88
CA VAL A 124 21.73 31.64 -46.87
C VAL A 124 21.60 30.11 -46.88
N LEU A 125 22.72 29.37 -46.81
CA LEU A 125 22.71 27.90 -46.72
C LEU A 125 21.98 27.42 -45.46
N SER A 126 22.17 28.12 -44.34
CA SER A 126 21.51 27.82 -43.06
C SER A 126 20.00 28.06 -43.10
N LEU A 127 19.56 29.16 -43.72
CA LEU A 127 18.14 29.46 -43.93
C LEU A 127 17.48 28.45 -44.88
N ALA A 128 18.19 28.04 -45.94
CA ALA A 128 17.73 27.01 -46.85
C ALA A 128 17.57 25.64 -46.14
N ALA A 129 18.51 25.29 -45.26
CA ALA A 129 18.43 24.09 -44.43
C ALA A 129 17.22 24.12 -43.47
N ASP A 130 16.98 25.26 -42.81
CA ASP A 130 15.83 25.42 -41.91
C ASP A 130 14.50 25.24 -42.63
N TRP A 131 14.38 25.81 -43.84
CA TRP A 131 13.17 25.64 -44.65
C TRP A 131 12.98 24.20 -45.13
N ALA A 132 14.05 23.53 -45.54
CA ALA A 132 14.01 22.12 -45.97
C ALA A 132 13.57 21.15 -44.86
N MET A 133 13.72 21.54 -43.59
CA MET A 133 13.23 20.80 -42.43
C MET A 133 11.74 21.05 -42.12
N GLN A 134 11.15 22.14 -42.60
CA GLN A 134 9.72 22.44 -42.40
C GLN A 134 8.79 21.73 -43.40
N ASP A 135 9.23 21.54 -44.64
CA ASP A 135 8.43 20.89 -45.70
C ASP A 135 8.87 19.43 -45.91
N GLN A 136 8.11 18.49 -45.35
CA GLN A 136 8.47 17.06 -45.34
C GLN A 136 8.58 16.45 -46.74
N ALA A 137 7.76 16.88 -47.70
CA ALA A 137 7.68 16.28 -49.04
C ALA A 137 8.43 17.05 -50.12
N ALA A 138 8.41 18.39 -50.12
CA ALA A 138 9.06 19.20 -51.16
C ALA A 138 10.48 19.67 -50.78
N GLY A 139 10.82 19.70 -49.48
CA GLY A 139 12.12 20.18 -48.98
C GLY A 139 13.32 19.34 -49.44
N HIS A 140 13.12 18.05 -49.72
CA HIS A 140 14.17 17.16 -50.24
C HIS A 140 14.70 17.62 -51.60
N TRP A 141 13.83 18.04 -52.51
CA TRP A 141 14.20 18.39 -53.89
C TRP A 141 14.78 19.79 -54.05
N GLN A 142 14.75 20.61 -52.99
CA GLN A 142 15.15 22.01 -53.03
C GLN A 142 16.63 22.25 -52.66
N LEU A 143 17.33 21.24 -52.16
CA LEU A 143 18.74 21.30 -51.77
C LEU A 143 19.65 20.54 -52.74
N PRO A 144 20.94 20.89 -52.85
CA PRO A 144 21.95 20.06 -53.52
C PRO A 144 22.12 18.69 -52.86
N ALA A 145 22.52 17.66 -53.62
CA ALA A 145 22.60 16.27 -53.17
C ALA A 145 23.42 16.05 -51.87
N HIS A 146 24.51 16.79 -51.69
CA HIS A 146 25.35 16.69 -50.49
C HIS A 146 24.71 17.28 -49.21
N LEU A 147 23.72 18.16 -49.36
CA LEU A 147 22.92 18.68 -48.24
C LEU A 147 21.66 17.86 -47.99
N GLN A 148 21.15 17.16 -49.01
CA GLN A 148 20.05 16.21 -48.86
C GLN A 148 20.44 15.07 -47.91
N SER A 149 21.62 14.47 -48.09
CA SER A 149 22.10 13.41 -47.19
C SER A 149 22.24 13.88 -45.74
N GLN A 150 22.67 15.13 -45.52
CA GLN A 150 22.76 15.71 -44.18
C GLN A 150 21.38 15.98 -43.55
N ARG A 151 20.40 16.43 -44.34
CA ARG A 151 18.99 16.54 -43.91
C ARG A 151 18.47 15.17 -43.47
N ASP A 152 18.72 14.13 -44.25
CA ASP A 152 18.21 12.80 -43.96
C ASP A 152 18.79 12.24 -42.65
N LEU A 153 20.06 12.52 -42.35
CA LEU A 153 20.67 12.20 -41.05
C LEU A 153 19.96 12.91 -39.89
N ILE A 154 19.60 14.19 -40.03
CA ILE A 154 18.85 14.93 -39.00
C ILE A 154 17.44 14.34 -38.83
N VAL A 155 16.74 14.05 -39.92
CA VAL A 155 15.39 13.44 -39.88
C VAL A 155 15.44 12.05 -39.24
N GLN A 156 16.45 11.24 -39.57
CA GLN A 156 16.68 9.93 -38.95
C GLN A 156 16.96 10.08 -37.45
N ALA A 157 17.80 11.03 -37.05
CA ALA A 157 18.09 11.28 -35.64
C ALA A 157 16.84 11.70 -34.85
N PHE A 158 15.94 12.52 -35.42
CA PHE A 158 14.64 12.82 -34.80
C PHE A 158 13.81 11.55 -34.54
N ARG A 159 13.72 10.65 -35.53
CA ARG A 159 13.01 9.37 -35.38
C ARG A 159 13.63 8.49 -34.29
N GLN A 160 14.97 8.46 -34.21
CA GLN A 160 15.69 7.70 -33.19
C GLN A 160 15.46 8.27 -31.78
N VAL A 161 15.51 9.59 -31.60
CA VAL A 161 15.18 10.25 -30.32
C VAL A 161 13.73 9.96 -29.92
N GLN A 162 12.78 10.04 -30.85
CA GLN A 162 11.38 9.71 -30.59
C GLN A 162 11.19 8.23 -30.17
N ALA A 163 12.00 7.32 -30.72
CA ALA A 163 12.00 5.90 -30.36
C ALA A 163 12.79 5.57 -29.08
N GLY A 164 13.39 6.57 -28.41
CA GLY A 164 14.23 6.36 -27.21
C GLY A 164 15.60 5.72 -27.51
N GLN A 165 16.05 5.74 -28.77
CA GLN A 165 17.31 5.15 -29.23
C GLN A 165 18.45 6.17 -29.14
N ASP A 166 18.72 6.67 -27.93
CA ASP A 166 19.60 7.82 -27.68
C ASP A 166 21.03 7.63 -28.19
N ASP A 167 21.62 6.43 -28.03
CA ASP A 167 22.97 6.14 -28.51
C ASP A 167 23.08 6.10 -30.02
N GLN A 168 22.06 5.55 -30.69
CA GLN A 168 22.01 5.54 -32.15
C GLN A 168 21.82 6.96 -32.68
N ALA A 169 20.96 7.76 -32.05
CA ALA A 169 20.82 9.17 -32.39
C ALA A 169 22.15 9.93 -32.25
N ARG A 170 22.91 9.70 -31.18
CA ARG A 170 24.25 10.29 -30.99
C ARG A 170 25.21 9.90 -32.12
N GLN A 171 25.20 8.64 -32.54
CA GLN A 171 26.05 8.15 -33.63
C GLN A 171 25.64 8.75 -34.98
N THR A 172 24.34 8.77 -35.31
CA THR A 172 23.81 9.38 -36.55
C THR A 172 24.23 10.86 -36.65
N LEU A 173 24.15 11.60 -35.54
CA LEU A 173 24.55 13.01 -35.48
C LEU A 173 26.05 13.26 -35.68
N GLN A 174 26.92 12.24 -35.61
CA GLN A 174 28.35 12.41 -35.93
C GLN A 174 28.57 12.75 -37.40
N GLY A 175 27.68 12.32 -38.30
CA GLY A 175 27.75 12.63 -39.73
C GLY A 175 27.54 14.11 -40.09
N ILE A 176 27.17 14.96 -39.13
CA ILE A 176 27.00 16.41 -39.33
C ILE A 176 28.24 17.14 -38.78
N GLY A 177 29.02 17.71 -39.70
CA GLY A 177 30.25 18.45 -39.40
C GLY A 177 30.04 19.87 -38.84
N LEU A 178 31.13 20.49 -38.39
CA LEU A 178 31.11 21.84 -37.77
C LEU A 178 30.83 22.98 -38.74
N GLN A 179 31.07 22.79 -40.04
CA GLN A 179 30.77 23.79 -41.08
C GLN A 179 29.43 23.51 -41.78
N SER A 180 28.66 22.52 -41.31
CA SER A 180 27.38 22.16 -41.90
C SER A 180 26.31 23.21 -41.62
N PRO A 181 25.44 23.55 -42.60
CA PRO A 181 24.27 24.39 -42.35
C PRO A 181 23.26 23.73 -41.38
N PHE A 182 23.37 22.41 -41.15
CA PHE A 182 22.57 21.64 -40.20
C PHE A 182 23.19 21.53 -38.79
N LEU A 183 24.29 22.23 -38.50
CA LEU A 183 24.94 22.17 -37.19
C LEU A 183 23.99 22.51 -36.04
N GLU A 184 23.16 23.55 -36.19
CA GLU A 184 22.21 23.96 -35.15
C GLU A 184 21.06 22.96 -34.95
N TRP A 185 20.69 22.21 -36.00
CA TRP A 185 19.75 21.09 -35.87
C TRP A 185 20.35 19.93 -35.07
N LYS A 186 21.64 19.66 -35.26
CA LYS A 186 22.39 18.72 -34.40
C LYS A 186 22.42 19.19 -32.95
N LEU A 187 22.70 20.47 -32.70
CA LEU A 187 22.71 21.03 -31.33
C LEU A 187 21.33 20.98 -30.67
N LEU A 188 20.26 21.28 -31.42
CA LEU A 188 18.87 21.13 -30.96
C LEU A 188 18.60 19.69 -30.47
N LEU A 189 18.92 18.69 -31.29
CA LEU A 189 18.73 17.27 -30.97
C LEU A 189 19.59 16.80 -29.79
N ARG A 190 20.85 17.25 -29.69
CA ARG A 190 21.70 16.99 -28.52
C ARG A 190 21.11 17.58 -27.25
N GLY A 191 20.52 18.77 -27.34
CA GLY A 191 19.82 19.37 -26.21
C GLY A 191 18.57 18.58 -25.83
N PHE A 192 17.80 18.05 -26.78
CA PHE A 192 16.67 17.15 -26.48
C PHE A 192 17.12 15.85 -25.80
N LEU A 193 18.18 15.22 -26.30
CA LEU A 193 18.77 14.02 -25.68
C LEU A 193 19.15 14.26 -24.21
N ALA A 194 19.76 15.42 -23.91
CA ALA A 194 20.11 15.79 -22.54
C ALA A 194 18.87 16.11 -21.69
N TYR A 195 17.91 16.87 -22.25
CA TYR A 195 16.66 17.24 -21.59
C TYR A 195 15.84 16.02 -21.16
N TYR A 196 15.68 15.03 -22.04
CA TYR A 196 14.95 13.80 -21.70
C TYR A 196 15.67 12.92 -20.67
N GLN A 197 17.00 13.04 -20.56
CA GLN A 197 17.81 12.44 -19.50
C GLN A 197 17.83 13.27 -18.20
N LYS A 198 17.10 14.40 -18.14
CA LYS A 198 17.07 15.36 -17.02
C LYS A 198 18.44 16.01 -16.73
N ASP A 199 19.30 16.09 -17.73
CA ASP A 199 20.57 16.82 -17.67
C ASP A 199 20.34 18.25 -18.20
N ASP A 200 19.69 19.06 -17.38
CA ASP A 200 19.29 20.43 -17.74
C ASP A 200 20.51 21.30 -18.09
N VAL A 201 21.64 21.09 -17.41
CA VAL A 201 22.89 21.83 -17.66
C VAL A 201 23.36 21.60 -19.10
N ARG A 202 23.49 20.33 -19.52
CA ARG A 202 23.91 20.01 -20.88
C ARG A 202 22.86 20.40 -21.93
N ALA A 203 21.57 20.33 -21.60
CA ALA A 203 20.52 20.80 -22.49
C ALA A 203 20.66 22.31 -22.77
N VAL A 204 20.85 23.11 -21.72
CA VAL A 204 21.09 24.56 -21.82
C VAL A 204 22.40 24.85 -22.56
N GLU A 205 23.48 24.11 -22.28
CA GLU A 205 24.77 24.30 -22.96
C GLU A 205 24.69 24.14 -24.49
N ASN A 206 23.83 23.24 -24.98
CA ASN A 206 23.60 23.06 -26.41
C ASN A 206 22.65 24.13 -26.97
N TRP A 207 21.54 24.43 -26.26
CA TRP A 207 20.53 25.36 -26.75
C TRP A 207 20.93 26.84 -26.68
N GLN A 208 21.87 27.21 -25.80
CA GLN A 208 22.40 28.59 -25.74
C GLN A 208 23.26 28.97 -26.96
N ARG A 209 23.73 27.97 -27.73
CA ARG A 209 24.55 28.15 -28.94
C ARG A 209 23.72 28.33 -30.21
N LEU A 210 22.39 28.24 -30.11
CA LEU A 210 21.48 28.39 -31.24
C LEU A 210 21.25 29.87 -31.54
N ASP A 211 21.20 30.23 -32.82
CA ASP A 211 20.87 31.59 -33.26
C ASP A 211 19.37 31.86 -33.00
N PRO A 212 19.02 32.89 -32.19
CA PRO A 212 17.63 33.20 -31.87
C PRO A 212 16.71 33.46 -33.08
N GLU A 213 17.26 33.90 -34.21
CA GLU A 213 16.47 34.16 -35.42
C GLU A 213 16.14 32.90 -36.22
N ARG A 214 16.84 31.79 -35.95
CA ARG A 214 16.68 30.54 -36.67
C ARG A 214 15.61 29.63 -36.10
N LEU A 215 15.17 28.68 -36.93
CA LEU A 215 14.12 27.75 -36.55
C LEU A 215 14.49 26.83 -35.37
N PRO A 216 15.73 26.27 -35.28
CA PRO A 216 16.10 25.40 -34.17
C PRO A 216 15.94 26.07 -32.80
N ALA A 217 16.35 27.34 -32.65
CA ALA A 217 16.20 28.08 -31.40
C ALA A 217 14.72 28.27 -31.02
N ARG A 218 13.87 28.57 -32.00
CA ARG A 218 12.42 28.72 -31.79
C ARG A 218 11.76 27.41 -31.35
N LEU A 219 12.20 26.27 -31.87
CA LEU A 219 11.72 24.94 -31.46
C LEU A 219 12.20 24.55 -30.06
N ALA A 220 13.44 24.88 -29.70
CA ALA A 220 13.96 24.68 -28.34
C ALA A 220 13.28 25.59 -27.30
N GLY A 221 12.80 26.77 -27.73
CA GLY A 221 12.29 27.84 -26.88
C GLY A 221 11.36 27.40 -25.75
N PRO A 222 10.25 26.68 -26.01
CA PRO A 222 9.33 26.23 -24.96
C PRO A 222 9.97 25.30 -23.91
N PHE A 223 10.92 24.46 -24.32
CA PHE A 223 11.62 23.53 -23.43
C PHE A 223 12.68 24.26 -22.62
N ARG A 224 13.50 25.09 -23.28
CA ARG A 224 14.50 25.93 -22.61
C ARG A 224 13.86 26.89 -21.61
N PHE A 225 12.70 27.46 -21.94
CA PHE A 225 11.95 28.34 -21.05
C PHE A 225 11.65 27.69 -19.69
N GLN A 226 11.47 26.36 -19.64
CA GLN A 226 11.17 25.63 -18.41
C GLN A 226 12.40 25.45 -17.51
N ILE A 227 13.58 25.25 -18.11
CA ILE A 227 14.79 24.83 -17.39
C ILE A 227 15.86 25.93 -17.25
N ASP A 228 15.78 27.00 -18.04
CA ASP A 228 16.75 28.11 -18.05
C ASP A 228 16.10 29.41 -17.56
N ALA A 229 16.33 29.74 -16.29
CA ALA A 229 15.79 30.94 -15.67
C ALA A 229 16.39 32.24 -16.27
N ALA A 230 17.66 32.22 -16.67
CA ALA A 230 18.32 33.39 -17.25
C ALA A 230 17.73 33.70 -18.63
N PHE A 231 17.54 32.68 -19.47
CA PHE A 231 16.85 32.81 -20.75
C PHE A 231 15.42 33.32 -20.57
N ARG A 232 14.69 32.80 -19.58
CA ARG A 232 13.32 33.25 -19.28
C ARG A 232 13.26 34.74 -18.96
N GLN A 233 14.18 35.22 -18.11
CA GLN A 233 14.23 36.63 -17.69
C GLN A 233 14.71 37.56 -18.80
N SER A 234 15.54 37.07 -19.73
CA SER A 234 16.07 37.88 -20.84
C SER A 234 15.05 38.12 -21.96
N GLN A 235 13.90 37.42 -21.97
CA GLN A 235 12.88 37.59 -23.02
C GLN A 235 11.94 38.78 -22.75
N PRO A 236 11.43 39.46 -23.79
CA PRO A 236 10.37 40.46 -23.64
C PRO A 236 9.07 39.88 -23.04
N PRO A 237 8.25 40.66 -22.33
CA PRO A 237 7.03 40.16 -21.66
C PRO A 237 6.03 39.44 -22.59
N GLU A 238 5.88 39.93 -23.82
CA GLU A 238 5.00 39.30 -24.82
C GLU A 238 5.53 37.93 -25.23
N THR A 239 6.84 37.80 -25.46
CA THR A 239 7.52 36.55 -25.80
C THR A 239 7.49 35.56 -24.63
N GLN A 240 7.65 36.03 -23.39
CA GLN A 240 7.48 35.19 -22.20
C GLN A 240 6.08 34.58 -22.13
N THR A 241 5.04 35.38 -22.41
CA THR A 241 3.65 34.91 -22.41
C THR A 241 3.40 33.87 -23.49
N ALA A 242 3.93 34.09 -24.70
CA ALA A 242 3.81 33.15 -25.81
C ALA A 242 4.56 31.83 -25.53
N LEU A 243 5.80 31.89 -25.03
CA LEU A 243 6.60 30.72 -24.69
C LEU A 243 5.99 29.93 -23.53
N LYS A 244 5.47 30.61 -22.50
CA LYS A 244 4.75 29.96 -21.40
C LYS A 244 3.55 29.16 -21.90
N ARG A 245 2.69 29.75 -22.75
CA ARG A 245 1.54 29.03 -23.33
C ARG A 245 1.97 27.79 -24.13
N LEU A 246 3.05 27.89 -24.90
CA LEU A 246 3.58 26.76 -25.66
C LEU A 246 4.17 25.68 -24.76
N ALA A 247 4.93 26.07 -23.73
CA ALA A 247 5.49 25.17 -22.72
C ALA A 247 4.39 24.41 -21.98
N ASP A 248 3.34 25.11 -21.55
CA ASP A 248 2.18 24.52 -20.88
C ASP A 248 1.46 23.54 -21.81
N ARG A 249 1.30 23.86 -23.10
CA ARG A 249 0.69 22.95 -24.10
C ARG A 249 1.51 21.67 -24.30
N VAL A 250 2.84 21.77 -24.34
CA VAL A 250 3.73 20.61 -24.45
C VAL A 250 3.65 19.71 -23.21
N GLN A 251 3.46 20.28 -22.01
CA GLN A 251 3.30 19.52 -20.77
C GLN A 251 1.88 18.96 -20.54
N SER A 252 0.86 19.63 -21.07
CA SER A 252 -0.56 19.28 -20.89
C SER A 252 -1.15 18.42 -22.02
N ALA A 253 -0.45 18.25 -23.13
CA ALA A 253 -0.84 17.33 -24.19
C ALA A 253 -0.39 15.89 -23.86
N GLY A 254 -1.31 14.92 -23.94
CA GLY A 254 -1.02 13.48 -23.85
C GLY A 254 -1.73 12.74 -22.69
N LEU A 255 -1.38 11.47 -22.52
CA LEU A 255 -2.03 10.56 -21.56
C LEU A 255 -1.66 10.82 -20.08
N VAL A 256 -0.53 11.47 -19.79
CA VAL A 256 0.00 11.62 -18.43
C VAL A 256 -0.91 12.45 -17.50
N PRO A 257 -1.41 13.65 -17.90
CA PRO A 257 -2.36 14.40 -17.07
C PRO A 257 -3.67 13.63 -16.80
N LEU A 258 -4.15 12.86 -17.79
CA LEU A 258 -5.36 12.04 -17.67
C LEU A 258 -5.17 10.90 -16.66
N LEU A 259 -4.01 10.23 -16.69
CA LEU A 259 -3.65 9.20 -15.72
C LEU A 259 -3.47 9.75 -14.29
N ARG A 260 -2.89 10.95 -14.14
CA ARG A 260 -2.78 11.62 -12.82
C ARG A 260 -4.15 12.00 -12.26
N ASN A 261 -5.03 12.51 -13.12
CA ASN A 261 -6.41 12.79 -12.72
C ASN A 261 -7.11 11.49 -12.26
N LEU A 262 -7.01 10.42 -13.06
CA LEU A 262 -7.59 9.13 -12.71
C LEU A 262 -7.05 8.57 -11.38
N GLN A 263 -5.74 8.72 -11.12
CA GLN A 263 -5.14 8.32 -9.85
C GLN A 263 -5.80 9.02 -8.66
N SER A 264 -6.05 10.34 -8.76
CA SER A 264 -6.71 11.09 -7.68
C SER A 264 -8.16 10.64 -7.44
N VAL A 265 -8.89 10.29 -8.50
CA VAL A 265 -10.28 9.82 -8.40
C VAL A 265 -10.34 8.40 -7.83
N LEU A 266 -9.44 7.50 -8.25
CA LEU A 266 -9.38 6.12 -7.73
C LEU A 266 -9.02 6.04 -6.23
N ALA A 267 -8.40 7.08 -5.67
CA ALA A 267 -8.12 7.17 -4.24
C ALA A 267 -9.40 7.32 -3.39
N HIS A 268 -10.55 7.64 -4.00
CA HIS A 268 -11.81 7.88 -3.31
C HIS A 268 -12.83 6.75 -3.62
N PRO A 269 -13.20 5.91 -2.64
CA PRO A 269 -14.07 4.74 -2.84
C PRO A 269 -15.39 5.03 -3.56
N GLU A 270 -16.04 6.14 -3.20
CA GLU A 270 -17.36 6.50 -3.72
C GLU A 270 -17.35 6.97 -5.18
N GLN A 271 -16.17 7.16 -5.77
CA GLN A 271 -16.01 7.72 -7.10
C GLN A 271 -15.67 6.66 -8.16
N LEU A 272 -15.80 5.36 -7.87
CA LEU A 272 -15.49 4.29 -8.84
C LEU A 272 -16.23 4.44 -10.17
N ALA A 273 -17.51 4.79 -10.14
CA ALA A 273 -18.28 5.05 -11.36
C ALA A 273 -17.71 6.22 -12.19
N GLN A 274 -17.19 7.26 -11.53
CA GLN A 274 -16.51 8.38 -12.19
C GLN A 274 -15.15 7.95 -12.73
N ALA A 275 -14.39 7.16 -11.96
CA ALA A 275 -13.11 6.59 -12.39
C ALA A 275 -13.28 5.77 -13.68
N PHE A 276 -14.32 4.93 -13.77
CA PHE A 276 -14.63 4.17 -14.98
C PHE A 276 -14.90 5.07 -16.18
N ARG A 277 -15.71 6.14 -16.02
CA ARG A 277 -15.98 7.10 -17.10
C ARG A 277 -14.71 7.80 -17.58
N LEU A 278 -13.83 8.19 -16.65
CA LEU A 278 -12.55 8.81 -16.99
C LEU A 278 -11.66 7.83 -17.75
N ALA A 279 -11.50 6.60 -17.25
CA ALA A 279 -10.70 5.58 -17.92
C ALA A 279 -11.22 5.30 -19.34
N GLU A 280 -12.53 5.13 -19.52
CA GLU A 280 -13.18 4.89 -20.81
C GLU A 280 -12.94 6.04 -21.81
N SER A 281 -12.89 7.28 -21.34
CA SER A 281 -12.70 8.46 -22.21
C SER A 281 -11.35 8.49 -22.95
N PHE A 282 -10.29 7.92 -22.36
CA PHE A 282 -8.94 7.93 -22.94
C PHE A 282 -8.37 6.54 -23.25
N LEU A 283 -9.15 5.48 -23.01
CA LEU A 283 -8.75 4.11 -23.29
C LEU A 283 -8.39 3.86 -24.77
N PRO A 284 -9.08 4.44 -25.77
CA PRO A 284 -8.68 4.30 -27.18
C PRO A 284 -7.29 4.86 -27.46
N ALA A 285 -6.99 6.06 -26.93
CA ALA A 285 -5.67 6.68 -27.05
C ALA A 285 -4.60 5.85 -26.30
N LEU A 286 -4.91 5.34 -25.11
CA LEU A 286 -4.01 4.46 -24.35
C LEU A 286 -3.70 3.17 -25.11
N ARG A 287 -4.69 2.57 -25.78
CA ARG A 287 -4.49 1.38 -26.63
C ARG A 287 -3.58 1.67 -27.83
N GLN A 288 -3.69 2.86 -28.41
CA GLN A 288 -2.88 3.24 -29.58
C GLN A 288 -1.44 3.60 -29.20
N GLU A 289 -1.25 4.36 -28.12
CA GLU A 289 0.05 4.92 -27.74
C GLU A 289 0.84 4.00 -26.78
N ALA A 290 0.15 3.19 -25.95
CA ALA A 290 0.78 2.35 -24.93
C ALA A 290 -0.08 1.13 -24.54
N ALA A 291 -0.40 0.25 -25.50
CA ALA A 291 -1.26 -0.92 -25.31
C ALA A 291 -0.89 -1.79 -24.09
N GLN A 292 0.41 -1.93 -23.79
CA GLN A 292 0.94 -2.68 -22.66
C GLN A 292 0.50 -2.15 -21.28
N MET A 293 0.03 -0.91 -21.19
CA MET A 293 -0.44 -0.32 -19.93
C MET A 293 -1.91 -0.64 -19.64
N VAL A 294 -2.70 -1.09 -20.63
CA VAL A 294 -4.12 -1.39 -20.46
C VAL A 294 -4.36 -2.51 -19.43
N PRO A 295 -3.64 -3.65 -19.45
CA PRO A 295 -3.81 -4.68 -18.42
C PRO A 295 -3.45 -4.20 -17.01
N ARG A 296 -2.45 -3.31 -16.89
CA ARG A 296 -2.06 -2.73 -15.60
C ARG A 296 -3.15 -1.81 -15.05
N LEU A 297 -3.75 -1.00 -15.92
CA LEU A 297 -4.88 -0.16 -15.55
C LEU A 297 -6.08 -1.00 -15.13
N ALA A 298 -6.40 -2.06 -15.89
CA ALA A 298 -7.44 -3.01 -15.54
C ALA A 298 -7.17 -3.67 -14.18
N ALA A 299 -5.93 -4.05 -13.85
CA ALA A 299 -5.58 -4.59 -12.54
C ALA A 299 -5.84 -3.60 -11.39
N CYS A 300 -5.59 -2.30 -11.58
CA CYS A 300 -5.91 -1.29 -10.59
C CYS A 300 -7.42 -1.24 -10.28
N PHE A 301 -8.27 -1.29 -11.31
CA PHE A 301 -9.73 -1.33 -11.12
C PHE A 301 -10.21 -2.65 -10.51
N PHE A 302 -9.59 -3.78 -10.87
CA PHE A 302 -9.91 -5.08 -10.29
C PHE A 302 -9.76 -5.05 -8.76
N TRP A 303 -8.60 -4.59 -8.28
CA TRP A 303 -8.34 -4.51 -6.84
C TRP A 303 -9.13 -3.39 -6.17
N ALA A 304 -9.41 -2.28 -6.86
CA ALA A 304 -10.32 -1.27 -6.34
C ALA A 304 -11.74 -1.84 -6.14
N ILE A 305 -12.23 -2.70 -7.04
CA ILE A 305 -13.51 -3.38 -6.83
C ILE A 305 -13.43 -4.35 -5.66
N ALA A 306 -12.41 -5.21 -5.62
CA ALA A 306 -12.24 -6.20 -4.55
C ALA A 306 -12.19 -5.57 -3.16
N HIS A 307 -11.58 -4.39 -3.02
CA HIS A 307 -11.42 -3.72 -1.73
C HIS A 307 -12.58 -2.78 -1.34
N GLN A 308 -13.30 -2.21 -2.30
CA GLN A 308 -14.27 -1.14 -2.01
C GLN A 308 -15.45 -1.03 -2.99
N GLY A 309 -15.52 -1.85 -4.05
CA GLY A 309 -16.54 -1.75 -5.09
C GLY A 309 -17.84 -2.49 -4.79
N GLN A 310 -18.88 -2.21 -5.57
CA GLN A 310 -20.21 -2.83 -5.48
C GLN A 310 -20.43 -3.85 -6.61
N PRO A 311 -21.43 -4.75 -6.51
CA PRO A 311 -21.70 -5.75 -7.55
C PRO A 311 -21.88 -5.14 -8.96
N GLU A 312 -22.46 -3.94 -9.07
CA GLU A 312 -22.62 -3.29 -10.39
C GLU A 312 -21.28 -2.87 -11.03
N ASP A 313 -20.23 -2.68 -10.24
CA ASP A 313 -18.91 -2.30 -10.75
C ASP A 313 -18.25 -3.43 -11.53
N MET A 314 -18.61 -4.69 -11.26
CA MET A 314 -18.14 -5.83 -12.07
C MET A 314 -18.66 -5.78 -13.50
N VAL A 315 -19.92 -5.36 -13.68
CA VAL A 315 -20.52 -5.17 -15.00
C VAL A 315 -19.79 -4.05 -15.75
N ARG A 316 -19.47 -2.95 -15.05
CA ARG A 316 -18.66 -1.84 -15.60
C ARG A 316 -17.26 -2.31 -15.98
N TYR A 317 -16.62 -3.11 -15.12
CA TYR A 317 -15.30 -3.68 -15.36
C TYR A 317 -15.26 -4.50 -16.65
N LYS A 318 -16.17 -5.48 -16.77
CA LYS A 318 -16.27 -6.35 -17.95
C LYS A 318 -16.52 -5.54 -19.23
N ARG A 319 -17.34 -4.48 -19.17
CA ARG A 319 -17.60 -3.60 -20.31
C ARG A 319 -16.35 -2.82 -20.74
N VAL A 320 -15.62 -2.23 -19.80
CA VAL A 320 -14.51 -1.30 -20.10
C VAL A 320 -13.23 -2.05 -20.47
N PHE A 321 -12.88 -3.09 -19.70
CA PHE A 321 -11.59 -3.80 -19.83
C PHE A 321 -11.72 -5.19 -20.46
N GLY A 322 -12.92 -5.78 -20.47
CA GLY A 322 -13.09 -7.20 -20.77
C GLY A 322 -12.80 -8.08 -19.56
N ALA A 323 -12.92 -9.40 -19.73
CA ALA A 323 -12.53 -10.36 -18.71
C ALA A 323 -11.03 -10.68 -18.81
N PRO A 324 -10.31 -10.75 -17.69
CA PRO A 324 -8.91 -11.15 -17.67
C PRO A 324 -8.76 -12.65 -18.00
N ALA A 325 -7.62 -13.04 -18.55
CA ALA A 325 -7.39 -14.40 -19.01
C ALA A 325 -7.38 -15.45 -17.87
N ASP A 326 -6.99 -15.03 -16.67
CA ASP A 326 -6.92 -15.86 -15.46
C ASP A 326 -8.23 -15.85 -14.64
N ASP A 327 -9.24 -15.08 -15.06
CA ASP A 327 -10.59 -15.04 -14.46
C ASP A 327 -11.64 -14.67 -15.52
N PRO A 328 -11.89 -15.56 -16.51
CA PRO A 328 -12.70 -15.28 -17.70
C PRO A 328 -14.18 -14.97 -17.40
N ASP A 329 -14.67 -15.50 -16.28
CA ASP A 329 -16.05 -15.33 -15.84
C ASP A 329 -16.19 -14.25 -14.75
N LEU A 330 -15.07 -13.63 -14.34
CA LEU A 330 -14.97 -12.74 -13.18
C LEU A 330 -15.39 -13.40 -11.84
N SER A 331 -15.39 -14.74 -11.78
CA SER A 331 -15.78 -15.51 -10.60
C SER A 331 -14.85 -15.25 -9.41
N ARG A 332 -13.55 -15.04 -9.64
CA ARG A 332 -12.62 -14.66 -8.57
C ARG A 332 -12.90 -13.26 -8.04
N LEU A 333 -13.12 -12.29 -8.93
CA LEU A 333 -13.50 -10.94 -8.51
C LEU A 333 -14.83 -10.94 -7.74
N HIS A 334 -15.80 -11.74 -8.21
CA HIS A 334 -17.09 -11.94 -7.55
C HIS A 334 -16.86 -12.44 -6.11
N ALA A 335 -16.09 -13.52 -5.96
CA ALA A 335 -15.87 -14.14 -4.67
C ALA A 335 -15.22 -13.18 -3.66
N LEU A 336 -14.16 -12.48 -4.07
CA LEU A 336 -13.49 -11.48 -3.23
C LEU A 336 -14.41 -10.33 -2.80
N LEU A 337 -15.28 -9.86 -3.70
CA LEU A 337 -16.22 -8.79 -3.42
C LEU A 337 -17.27 -9.22 -2.38
N TYR A 338 -17.85 -10.40 -2.54
CA TYR A 338 -18.89 -10.90 -1.63
C TYR A 338 -18.32 -11.35 -0.28
N GLU A 339 -17.07 -11.85 -0.22
CA GLU A 339 -16.35 -12.06 1.05
C GLU A 339 -16.27 -10.75 1.84
N ARG A 340 -15.87 -9.66 1.18
CA ARG A 340 -15.77 -8.33 1.81
C ARG A 340 -17.14 -7.82 2.29
N LEU A 341 -18.20 -8.07 1.53
CA LEU A 341 -19.56 -7.68 1.90
C LEU A 341 -20.17 -8.56 3.00
N GLY A 342 -19.55 -9.68 3.35
CA GLY A 342 -20.03 -10.62 4.37
C GLY A 342 -21.08 -11.61 3.88
N ASP A 343 -21.48 -11.56 2.60
CA ASP A 343 -22.34 -12.57 1.99
C ASP A 343 -21.50 -13.77 1.55
N LEU A 344 -21.20 -14.61 2.55
CA LEU A 344 -20.33 -15.75 2.40
C LEU A 344 -20.95 -16.85 1.51
N ALA A 345 -22.28 -16.92 1.38
CA ALA A 345 -22.94 -17.90 0.53
C ALA A 345 -22.67 -17.61 -0.95
N SER A 346 -22.90 -16.37 -1.38
CA SER A 346 -22.58 -15.93 -2.74
C SER A 346 -21.08 -16.01 -3.02
N ALA A 347 -20.25 -15.65 -2.04
CA ALA A 347 -18.80 -15.80 -2.16
C ALA A 347 -18.36 -17.25 -2.35
N HIS A 348 -18.94 -18.19 -1.60
CA HIS A 348 -18.63 -19.62 -1.69
C HIS A 348 -19.01 -20.19 -3.06
N ALA A 349 -20.19 -19.85 -3.57
CA ALA A 349 -20.63 -20.25 -4.90
C ALA A 349 -19.69 -19.70 -5.98
N ALA A 350 -19.30 -18.43 -5.90
CA ALA A 350 -18.36 -17.82 -6.83
C ALA A 350 -16.96 -18.46 -6.78
N TRP A 351 -16.47 -18.85 -5.59
CA TRP A 351 -15.23 -19.61 -5.48
C TRP A 351 -15.30 -20.99 -6.12
N GLN A 352 -16.44 -21.69 -6.00
CA GLN A 352 -16.64 -22.98 -6.67
C GLN A 352 -16.66 -22.83 -8.20
N ASP A 353 -17.29 -21.79 -8.71
CA ASP A 353 -17.28 -21.50 -10.14
C ASP A 353 -15.87 -21.17 -10.63
N TYR A 354 -15.10 -20.41 -9.83
CA TYR A 354 -13.70 -20.13 -10.14
C TYR A 354 -12.83 -21.40 -10.10
N GLU A 355 -13.03 -22.28 -9.11
CA GLU A 355 -12.34 -23.57 -9.02
C GLU A 355 -12.60 -24.44 -10.26
N ARG A 356 -13.86 -24.51 -10.71
CA ARG A 356 -14.27 -25.24 -11.91
C ARG A 356 -13.64 -24.64 -13.17
N SER A 357 -13.56 -23.30 -13.23
CA SER A 357 -12.91 -22.59 -14.33
C SER A 357 -11.41 -22.90 -14.40
N VAL A 358 -10.70 -22.87 -13.27
CA VAL A 358 -9.27 -23.21 -13.19
C VAL A 358 -9.03 -24.68 -13.56
N LEU A 359 -9.89 -25.60 -13.11
CA LEU A 359 -9.81 -27.01 -13.47
C LEU A 359 -9.95 -27.22 -14.98
N THR A 360 -10.98 -26.61 -15.58
CA THR A 360 -11.28 -26.72 -17.01
C THR A 360 -10.17 -26.11 -17.86
N ASN A 361 -9.59 -24.99 -17.40
CA ASN A 361 -8.55 -24.25 -18.10
C ASN A 361 -7.13 -24.59 -17.60
N SER A 362 -6.93 -25.74 -16.96
CA SER A 362 -5.65 -26.12 -16.35
C SER A 362 -4.46 -26.09 -17.31
N GLY A 363 -4.69 -26.33 -18.61
CA GLY A 363 -3.67 -26.24 -19.66
C GLY A 363 -3.17 -24.81 -19.96
N LEU A 364 -3.89 -23.76 -19.53
CA LEU A 364 -3.46 -22.36 -19.66
C LEU A 364 -2.51 -21.93 -18.54
N TRP A 365 -2.40 -22.72 -17.48
CA TRP A 365 -1.56 -22.43 -16.33
C TRP A 365 -0.18 -23.05 -16.49
N PRO A 366 0.88 -22.42 -15.94
CA PRO A 366 2.18 -23.06 -15.86
C PRO A 366 2.12 -24.45 -15.17
N PRO A 367 2.96 -25.42 -15.56
CA PRO A 367 2.93 -26.77 -14.98
C PRO A 367 2.98 -26.77 -13.44
N GLY A 368 2.09 -27.54 -12.80
CA GLY A 368 1.98 -27.66 -11.34
C GLY A 368 1.37 -26.45 -10.61
N THR A 369 1.07 -25.34 -11.32
CA THR A 369 0.49 -24.13 -10.68
C THR A 369 -1.03 -24.16 -10.56
N ALA A 370 -1.73 -24.83 -11.48
CA ALA A 370 -3.19 -24.95 -11.43
C ALA A 370 -3.67 -25.67 -10.15
N GLU A 371 -3.00 -26.75 -9.76
CA GLU A 371 -3.34 -27.49 -8.54
C GLU A 371 -3.12 -26.65 -7.28
N ARG A 372 -2.03 -25.88 -7.22
CA ARG A 372 -1.76 -24.94 -6.13
C ARG A 372 -2.77 -23.78 -6.09
N ALA A 373 -3.16 -23.24 -7.24
CA ALA A 373 -4.22 -22.23 -7.31
C ALA A 373 -5.55 -22.79 -6.80
N ARG A 374 -5.91 -24.01 -7.21
CA ARG A 374 -7.09 -24.71 -6.70
C ARG A 374 -6.99 -24.96 -5.18
N ALA A 375 -5.83 -25.37 -4.68
CA ALA A 375 -5.60 -25.55 -3.25
C ALA A 375 -5.87 -24.26 -2.45
N LEU A 376 -5.43 -23.10 -2.96
CA LEU A 376 -5.71 -21.79 -2.36
C LEU A 376 -7.20 -21.43 -2.35
N ILE A 377 -7.92 -21.75 -3.43
CA ILE A 377 -9.38 -21.54 -3.51
C ILE A 377 -10.10 -22.38 -2.47
N TRP A 378 -9.75 -23.67 -2.39
CA TRP A 378 -10.28 -24.59 -1.38
C TRP A 378 -9.94 -24.15 0.05
N TRP A 379 -8.73 -23.66 0.28
CA TRP A 379 -8.34 -23.09 1.57
C TRP A 379 -9.19 -21.86 1.93
N ARG A 380 -9.41 -20.93 1.00
CA ARG A 380 -10.28 -19.76 1.25
C ARG A 380 -11.74 -20.11 1.52
N MET A 381 -12.31 -21.03 0.75
CA MET A 381 -13.63 -21.58 1.07
C MET A 381 -13.67 -22.21 2.47
N GLY A 382 -12.59 -22.87 2.88
CA GLY A 382 -12.41 -23.41 4.24
C GLY A 382 -12.41 -22.33 5.31
N GLU A 383 -11.68 -21.22 5.10
CA GLU A 383 -11.65 -20.08 6.02
C GLU A 383 -13.03 -19.44 6.17
N ASN A 384 -13.75 -19.26 5.05
CA ASN A 384 -15.12 -18.71 5.06
C ASN A 384 -16.06 -19.61 5.85
N ALA A 385 -16.09 -20.91 5.53
CA ALA A 385 -16.93 -21.87 6.24
C ALA A 385 -16.51 -22.04 7.71
N GLY A 386 -15.21 -21.92 8.01
CA GLY A 386 -14.65 -22.05 9.36
C GLY A 386 -15.03 -20.89 10.28
N SER A 387 -15.38 -19.73 9.69
CA SER A 387 -15.85 -18.56 10.41
C SER A 387 -17.33 -18.65 10.83
N MET A 388 -18.09 -19.58 10.24
CA MET A 388 -19.50 -19.80 10.57
C MET A 388 -19.68 -20.94 11.60
N PRO A 389 -20.79 -20.92 12.36
CA PRO A 389 -21.19 -22.07 13.19
C PRO A 389 -21.34 -23.33 12.32
N ASP A 390 -20.99 -24.51 12.84
CA ASP A 390 -21.24 -25.77 12.14
C ASP A 390 -22.52 -26.46 12.64
N HIS A 391 -22.81 -27.65 12.12
CA HIS A 391 -23.95 -28.44 12.57
C HIS A 391 -23.96 -28.74 14.07
N ASP A 392 -22.81 -28.93 14.71
CA ASP A 392 -22.74 -29.25 16.15
C ASP A 392 -22.93 -28.00 17.02
N ASP A 393 -22.47 -26.84 16.55
CA ASP A 393 -22.77 -25.56 17.20
C ASP A 393 -24.27 -25.24 17.13
N LEU A 394 -24.88 -25.43 15.95
CA LEU A 394 -26.30 -25.18 15.75
C LEU A 394 -27.18 -26.07 16.66
N LYS A 395 -26.74 -27.29 17.00
CA LYS A 395 -27.47 -28.16 17.94
C LYS A 395 -27.49 -27.61 19.36
N LYS A 396 -26.47 -26.84 19.75
CA LYS A 396 -26.38 -26.22 21.08
C LYS A 396 -27.25 -24.97 21.19
N LEU A 397 -27.72 -24.42 20.06
CA LEU A 397 -28.59 -23.26 20.05
C LEU A 397 -30.00 -23.63 20.52
N PRO A 398 -30.66 -22.74 21.29
CA PRO A 398 -32.09 -22.81 21.55
C PRO A 398 -32.90 -22.95 20.25
N ARG A 399 -34.01 -23.72 20.31
CA ARG A 399 -34.81 -24.09 19.14
C ARG A 399 -35.25 -22.89 18.28
N PHE A 400 -35.67 -21.80 18.91
CA PHE A 400 -36.14 -20.60 18.22
C PHE A 400 -35.04 -19.86 17.44
N LEU A 401 -33.76 -20.01 17.81
CA LEU A 401 -32.61 -19.47 17.05
C LEU A 401 -32.16 -20.43 15.96
N ARG A 402 -32.17 -21.74 16.26
CA ARG A 402 -31.78 -22.78 15.32
C ARG A 402 -32.73 -22.84 14.11
N ASP A 403 -34.02 -22.68 14.36
CA ASP A 403 -35.10 -22.84 13.38
C ASP A 403 -35.54 -21.48 12.78
N HIS A 404 -34.81 -20.38 13.04
CA HIS A 404 -35.16 -19.04 12.57
C HIS A 404 -35.02 -18.87 11.04
N PRO A 405 -36.01 -18.28 10.33
CA PRO A 405 -35.98 -18.18 8.86
C PRO A 405 -34.88 -17.26 8.31
N ALA A 406 -34.39 -16.29 9.09
CA ALA A 406 -33.30 -15.39 8.68
C ALA A 406 -31.90 -15.90 9.08
N ARG A 407 -31.77 -17.11 9.62
CA ARG A 407 -30.46 -17.69 9.95
C ARG A 407 -29.69 -17.99 8.66
N PRO A 408 -28.43 -17.57 8.53
CA PRO A 408 -27.60 -17.94 7.39
C PRO A 408 -27.54 -19.47 7.22
N GLU A 409 -27.69 -19.94 5.98
CA GLU A 409 -27.47 -21.34 5.66
C GLU A 409 -26.01 -21.71 5.88
N LEU A 410 -25.76 -22.98 6.22
CA LEU A 410 -24.39 -23.48 6.32
C LEU A 410 -23.76 -23.53 4.93
N LEU A 411 -22.50 -23.14 4.81
CA LEU A 411 -21.79 -23.26 3.53
C LEU A 411 -21.56 -24.74 3.22
N ASP A 412 -21.86 -25.12 1.98
CA ASP A 412 -21.48 -26.41 1.41
C ASP A 412 -20.49 -26.17 0.27
N PRO A 413 -19.30 -26.79 0.31
CA PRO A 413 -18.80 -27.71 1.32
C PRO A 413 -18.40 -27.07 2.67
N PRO A 414 -18.54 -27.82 3.79
CA PRO A 414 -18.12 -27.35 5.10
C PRO A 414 -16.58 -27.23 5.21
N ALA A 415 -16.12 -26.45 6.19
CA ALA A 415 -14.72 -26.09 6.40
C ALA A 415 -13.76 -27.30 6.38
N GLU A 416 -14.10 -28.36 7.11
CA GLU A 416 -13.31 -29.60 7.17
C GLU A 416 -13.07 -30.19 5.77
N LYS A 417 -14.10 -30.32 4.94
CA LYS A 417 -13.96 -30.84 3.57
C LYS A 417 -13.12 -29.91 2.71
N CYS A 418 -13.29 -28.60 2.86
CA CYS A 418 -12.53 -27.62 2.11
C CYS A 418 -11.03 -27.71 2.40
N TYR A 419 -10.64 -27.74 3.67
CA TYR A 419 -9.25 -27.90 4.07
C TYR A 419 -8.68 -29.25 3.63
N GLU A 420 -9.43 -30.35 3.76
CA GLU A 420 -8.99 -31.66 3.29
C GLU A 420 -8.75 -31.70 1.78
N ARG A 421 -9.59 -31.02 0.98
CA ARG A 421 -9.38 -30.88 -0.46
C ARG A 421 -8.17 -30.01 -0.80
N SER A 422 -7.99 -28.90 -0.09
CA SER A 422 -6.80 -28.05 -0.25
C SER A 422 -5.51 -28.85 0.00
N ILE A 423 -5.43 -29.56 1.14
CA ILE A 423 -4.28 -30.42 1.49
C ILE A 423 -4.09 -31.55 0.47
N GLY A 424 -5.17 -32.10 -0.08
CA GLY A 424 -5.10 -33.15 -1.10
C GLY A 424 -4.49 -32.67 -2.42
N LEU A 425 -4.71 -31.41 -2.78
CA LEU A 425 -4.19 -30.78 -4.00
C LEU A 425 -2.75 -30.26 -3.83
N ALA A 426 -2.41 -29.73 -2.65
CA ALA A 426 -1.07 -29.24 -2.33
C ALA A 426 -0.64 -29.67 -0.91
N PRO A 427 -0.16 -30.92 -0.72
CA PRO A 427 0.24 -31.42 0.60
C PRO A 427 1.43 -30.68 1.22
N ASP A 428 2.25 -30.04 0.38
CA ASP A 428 3.43 -29.23 0.73
C ASP A 428 3.09 -27.77 1.05
N GLN A 429 1.81 -27.38 1.05
CA GLN A 429 1.36 -26.05 1.44
C GLN A 429 0.95 -26.01 2.92
N LEU A 430 1.60 -25.16 3.71
CA LEU A 430 1.40 -25.09 5.16
C LEU A 430 0.00 -24.59 5.57
N ASP A 431 -0.51 -23.57 4.87
CA ASP A 431 -1.69 -22.79 5.28
C ASP A 431 -2.92 -23.67 5.60
N ALA A 432 -3.24 -24.62 4.73
CA ALA A 432 -4.40 -25.49 4.90
C ALA A 432 -4.24 -26.49 6.06
N HIS A 433 -3.03 -26.97 6.31
CA HIS A 433 -2.77 -27.83 7.48
C HIS A 433 -2.90 -27.04 8.78
N THR A 434 -2.36 -25.82 8.84
CA THR A 434 -2.45 -24.97 10.02
C THR A 434 -3.90 -24.55 10.29
N SER A 435 -4.64 -24.12 9.26
CA SER A 435 -6.05 -23.74 9.39
C SER A 435 -6.92 -24.92 9.86
N LEU A 436 -6.66 -26.15 9.38
CA LEU A 436 -7.39 -27.34 9.84
C LEU A 436 -7.10 -27.67 11.30
N LEU A 437 -5.83 -27.57 11.72
CA LEU A 437 -5.44 -27.76 13.11
C LEU A 437 -6.11 -26.73 14.02
N ASP A 438 -6.07 -25.46 13.62
CA ASP A 438 -6.68 -24.36 14.38
C ASP A 438 -8.20 -24.49 14.44
N TYR A 439 -8.84 -24.90 13.34
CA TYR A 439 -10.27 -25.18 13.27
C TYR A 439 -10.71 -26.21 14.32
N TYR A 440 -10.01 -27.35 14.43
CA TYR A 440 -10.33 -28.35 15.46
C TYR A 440 -9.95 -27.90 16.87
N SER A 441 -8.88 -27.12 17.03
CA SER A 441 -8.40 -26.66 18.33
C SER A 441 -9.38 -25.66 18.95
N LYS A 442 -9.87 -24.69 18.17
CA LYS A 442 -10.87 -23.69 18.60
C LYS A 442 -12.22 -24.31 18.96
N ARG A 443 -12.59 -25.43 18.33
CA ARG A 443 -13.82 -26.17 18.58
C ARG A 443 -13.71 -27.20 19.71
N GLU A 444 -12.58 -27.22 20.42
CA GLU A 444 -12.29 -28.18 21.49
C GLU A 444 -12.48 -29.64 21.06
N GLN A 445 -12.04 -29.98 19.84
CA GLN A 445 -12.07 -31.35 19.30
C GLN A 445 -10.67 -31.99 19.36
N PRO A 446 -10.15 -32.36 20.55
CA PRO A 446 -8.74 -32.70 20.75
C PRO A 446 -8.28 -33.90 19.91
N ALA A 447 -9.13 -34.91 19.71
CA ALA A 447 -8.79 -36.08 18.91
C ALA A 447 -8.57 -35.74 17.42
N LYS A 448 -9.43 -34.88 16.86
CA LYS A 448 -9.28 -34.43 15.46
C LYS A 448 -8.09 -33.47 15.32
N ALA A 449 -7.91 -32.55 16.27
CA ALA A 449 -6.77 -31.64 16.32
C ALA A 449 -5.44 -32.43 16.38
N GLU A 450 -5.36 -33.48 17.20
CA GLU A 450 -4.17 -34.32 17.29
C GLU A 450 -3.85 -35.02 15.96
N ARG A 451 -4.87 -35.57 15.28
CA ARG A 451 -4.72 -36.20 13.97
C ARG A 451 -4.24 -35.20 12.92
N ALA A 452 -4.80 -33.99 12.91
CA ALA A 452 -4.38 -32.90 12.02
C ALA A 452 -2.94 -32.47 12.29
N ALA A 453 -2.56 -32.26 13.56
CA ALA A 453 -1.19 -31.93 13.96
C ALA A 453 -0.18 -33.01 13.51
N ARG A 454 -0.49 -34.28 13.73
CA ARG A 454 0.38 -35.39 13.28
C ARG A 454 0.49 -35.45 11.75
N ARG A 455 -0.58 -35.16 11.01
CA ARG A 455 -0.55 -35.11 9.54
C ARG A 455 0.32 -33.94 9.06
N LEU A 456 0.18 -32.76 9.66
CA LEU A 456 1.01 -31.59 9.37
C LEU A 456 2.49 -31.94 9.60
N LEU A 457 2.84 -32.52 10.75
CA LEU A 457 4.22 -32.87 11.09
C LEU A 457 4.83 -33.97 10.19
N LYS A 458 4.04 -34.72 9.43
CA LYS A 458 4.58 -35.63 8.40
C LYS A 458 5.18 -34.85 7.21
N HIS A 459 4.61 -33.70 6.89
CA HIS A 459 5.08 -32.83 5.80
C HIS A 459 6.06 -31.75 6.31
N PHE A 460 5.85 -31.26 7.54
CA PHE A 460 6.65 -30.22 8.17
C PHE A 460 7.14 -30.69 9.55
N PRO A 461 8.14 -31.57 9.62
CA PRO A 461 8.56 -32.23 10.88
C PRO A 461 9.06 -31.26 11.95
N ASP A 462 9.59 -30.11 11.55
CA ASP A 462 10.19 -29.10 12.43
C ASP A 462 9.27 -27.88 12.64
N HIS A 463 7.97 -27.99 12.32
CA HIS A 463 7.03 -26.89 12.50
C HIS A 463 6.74 -26.65 13.99
N VAL A 464 7.51 -25.73 14.59
CA VAL A 464 7.50 -25.40 16.02
C VAL A 464 6.10 -25.13 16.59
N PRO A 465 5.24 -24.30 15.96
CA PRO A 465 3.89 -24.06 16.49
C PRO A 465 3.07 -25.35 16.61
N THR A 466 3.18 -26.28 15.65
CA THR A 466 2.45 -27.56 15.72
C THR A 466 3.03 -28.53 16.74
N LEU A 467 4.36 -28.59 16.89
CA LEU A 467 5.00 -29.38 17.94
C LEU A 467 4.52 -28.93 19.33
N ARG A 468 4.46 -27.61 19.54
CA ARG A 468 3.95 -26.98 20.76
C ARG A 468 2.46 -27.29 20.99
N THR A 469 1.60 -27.10 19.98
CA THR A 469 0.17 -27.43 20.07
C THR A 469 -0.06 -28.91 20.37
N LEU A 470 0.66 -29.82 19.71
CA LEU A 470 0.56 -31.25 19.97
C LEU A 470 1.03 -31.60 21.39
N ALA A 471 2.08 -30.94 21.89
CA ALA A 471 2.53 -31.11 23.26
C ALA A 471 1.47 -30.67 24.27
N HIS A 472 0.79 -29.54 24.04
CA HIS A 472 -0.32 -29.09 24.87
C HIS A 472 -1.49 -30.07 24.87
N LEU A 473 -1.88 -30.57 23.69
CA LEU A 473 -2.93 -31.59 23.57
C LEU A 473 -2.57 -32.87 24.34
N ARG A 474 -1.33 -33.34 24.22
CA ARG A 474 -0.82 -34.51 24.96
C ARG A 474 -0.77 -34.26 26.46
N GLY A 475 -0.30 -33.10 26.88
CA GLY A 475 -0.26 -32.69 28.28
C GLY A 475 -1.66 -32.62 28.90
N ALA A 476 -2.65 -32.07 28.17
CA ALA A 476 -4.04 -32.03 28.61
C ALA A 476 -4.68 -33.42 28.70
N ALA A 477 -4.24 -34.37 27.86
CA ALA A 477 -4.63 -35.78 27.95
C ALA A 477 -3.87 -36.56 29.06
N GLY A 478 -2.97 -35.91 29.82
CA GLY A 478 -2.19 -36.51 30.90
C GLY A 478 -0.88 -37.18 30.44
N ASP A 479 -0.58 -37.21 29.14
CA ASP A 479 0.67 -37.76 28.61
C ASP A 479 1.79 -36.71 28.63
N HIS A 480 2.23 -36.39 29.84
CA HIS A 480 3.28 -35.39 30.06
C HIS A 480 4.65 -35.82 29.50
N ALA A 481 4.91 -37.12 29.39
CA ALA A 481 6.15 -37.65 28.83
C ALA A 481 6.26 -37.37 27.32
N GLN A 482 5.18 -37.60 26.55
CA GLN A 482 5.15 -37.19 25.15
C GLN A 482 5.20 -35.67 25.00
N ALA A 483 4.50 -34.92 25.86
CA ALA A 483 4.55 -33.46 25.83
C ALA A 483 5.99 -32.92 25.98
N ILE A 484 6.75 -33.46 26.96
CA ILE A 484 8.17 -33.15 27.14
C ILE A 484 8.98 -33.46 25.88
N THR A 485 8.79 -34.64 25.29
CA THR A 485 9.53 -35.06 24.08
C THR A 485 9.29 -34.10 22.90
N LEU A 486 8.04 -33.70 22.69
CA LEU A 486 7.66 -32.78 21.62
C LEU A 486 8.21 -31.36 21.85
N LEU A 487 8.16 -30.87 23.09
CA LEU A 487 8.70 -29.56 23.45
C LEU A 487 10.24 -29.53 23.37
N GLN A 488 10.91 -30.62 23.73
CA GLN A 488 12.35 -30.78 23.50
C GLN A 488 12.69 -30.77 22.01
N GLN A 489 11.88 -31.41 21.16
CA GLN A 489 12.05 -31.33 19.71
C GLN A 489 11.87 -29.89 19.21
N ALA A 490 10.83 -29.18 19.67
CA ALA A 490 10.60 -27.78 19.31
C ALA A 490 11.76 -26.86 19.74
N LEU A 491 12.29 -27.06 20.96
CA LEU A 491 13.45 -26.31 21.46
C LEU A 491 14.75 -26.62 20.70
N LYS A 492 14.91 -27.81 20.11
CA LYS A 492 16.07 -28.08 19.25
C LYS A 492 16.05 -27.20 17.99
N VAL A 493 14.85 -26.93 17.45
CA VAL A 493 14.66 -26.06 16.27
C VAL A 493 14.86 -24.59 16.65
N ASN A 494 14.30 -24.15 17.78
CA ASN A 494 14.49 -22.80 18.31
C ASN A 494 15.00 -22.81 19.76
N PRO A 495 16.32 -22.90 19.97
CA PRO A 495 16.90 -23.02 21.31
C PRO A 495 16.74 -21.77 22.17
N LEU A 496 16.44 -20.59 21.63
CA LEU A 496 16.33 -19.34 22.40
C LEU A 496 14.87 -18.93 22.69
N ASP A 497 13.91 -19.76 22.29
CA ASP A 497 12.50 -19.50 22.55
C ASP A 497 12.19 -19.59 24.06
N ARG A 498 11.80 -18.46 24.66
CA ARG A 498 11.42 -18.39 26.08
C ARG A 498 10.08 -19.05 26.35
N ARG A 499 9.14 -19.01 25.39
CA ARG A 499 7.81 -19.61 25.53
C ARG A 499 7.94 -21.13 25.59
N LEU A 500 8.74 -21.72 24.69
CA LEU A 500 8.97 -23.16 24.70
C LEU A 500 9.70 -23.65 25.96
N ARG A 501 10.64 -22.87 26.51
CA ARG A 501 11.26 -23.18 27.81
C ARG A 501 10.24 -23.19 28.93
N SER A 502 9.36 -22.18 28.98
CA SER A 502 8.30 -22.08 29.98
C SER A 502 7.28 -23.22 29.87
N ASP A 503 6.88 -23.57 28.64
CA ASP A 503 5.98 -24.69 28.37
C ASP A 503 6.64 -26.03 28.77
N LEU A 504 7.94 -26.20 28.48
CA LEU A 504 8.69 -27.39 28.87
C LEU A 504 8.85 -27.50 30.39
N ALA A 505 9.18 -26.40 31.07
CA ALA A 505 9.24 -26.35 32.53
C ALA A 505 7.90 -26.76 33.13
N THR A 506 6.79 -26.21 32.61
CA THR A 506 5.43 -26.55 33.02
C THR A 506 5.13 -28.04 32.79
N ALA A 507 5.50 -28.60 31.64
CA ALA A 507 5.33 -30.03 31.36
C ALA A 507 6.11 -30.91 32.34
N TYR A 508 7.33 -30.51 32.72
CA TYR A 508 8.10 -31.19 33.77
C TYR A 508 7.42 -31.11 35.14
N LEU A 509 6.78 -29.99 35.51
CA LEU A 509 6.05 -29.89 36.78
C LEU A 509 4.85 -30.84 36.84
N PHE A 510 4.10 -30.96 35.74
CA PHE A 510 3.01 -31.93 35.65
C PHE A 510 3.52 -33.38 35.66
N HIS A 511 4.61 -33.66 34.95
CA HIS A 511 5.25 -34.97 34.98
C HIS A 511 5.77 -35.32 36.38
N ALA A 512 6.46 -34.40 37.05
CA ALA A 512 6.90 -34.56 38.43
C ALA A 512 5.73 -34.91 39.35
N ARG A 513 4.58 -34.23 39.19
CA ARG A 513 3.38 -34.53 39.97
C ARG A 513 2.90 -35.97 39.74
N SER A 514 2.81 -36.41 38.49
CA SER A 514 2.43 -37.78 38.12
C SER A 514 3.39 -38.81 38.74
N LEU A 515 4.71 -38.54 38.70
CA LEU A 515 5.73 -39.38 39.32
C LEU A 515 5.56 -39.49 40.85
N VAL A 516 5.22 -38.40 41.53
CA VAL A 516 4.95 -38.41 42.98
C VAL A 516 3.71 -39.25 43.31
N ASP A 517 2.66 -39.15 42.49
CA ASP A 517 1.45 -39.98 42.68
C ASP A 517 1.77 -41.48 42.47
N CYS A 518 2.73 -41.80 41.59
CA CYS A 518 3.32 -43.14 41.43
C CYS A 518 4.41 -43.50 42.46
N ARG A 519 4.68 -42.65 43.47
CA ARG A 519 5.75 -42.81 44.47
C ARG A 519 7.18 -42.90 43.90
N GLN A 520 7.41 -42.42 42.68
CA GLN A 520 8.73 -42.34 42.05
C GLN A 520 9.45 -41.04 42.43
N PHE A 521 9.74 -40.87 43.71
CA PHE A 521 10.27 -39.61 44.26
C PHE A 521 11.63 -39.20 43.67
N ALA A 522 12.53 -40.15 43.37
CA ALA A 522 13.82 -39.84 42.76
C ALA A 522 13.67 -39.21 41.36
N ALA A 523 12.77 -39.76 40.53
CA ALA A 523 12.48 -39.20 39.21
C ALA A 523 11.76 -37.85 39.33
N ALA A 524 10.86 -37.70 40.31
CA ALA A 524 10.17 -36.44 40.56
C ALA A 524 11.17 -35.31 40.94
N ARG A 525 12.19 -35.61 41.75
CA ARG A 525 13.27 -34.67 42.10
C ARG A 525 14.01 -34.17 40.86
N VAL A 526 14.37 -35.07 39.94
CA VAL A 526 15.02 -34.70 38.68
C VAL A 526 14.11 -33.79 37.87
N ALA A 527 12.82 -34.12 37.75
CA ALA A 527 11.86 -33.29 37.01
C ALA A 527 11.67 -31.90 37.64
N TYR A 528 11.61 -31.78 38.97
CA TYR A 528 11.57 -30.47 39.65
C TYR A 528 12.85 -29.66 39.43
N GLN A 529 14.02 -30.30 39.50
CA GLN A 529 15.29 -29.65 39.22
C GLN A 529 15.35 -29.15 37.77
N THR A 530 14.99 -29.99 36.80
CA THR A 530 14.96 -29.59 35.38
C THR A 530 13.97 -28.44 35.13
N ALA A 531 12.80 -28.45 35.78
CA ALA A 531 11.86 -27.33 35.70
C ALA A 531 12.48 -26.02 36.24
N LEU A 532 13.24 -26.09 37.35
CA LEU A 532 13.98 -24.95 37.88
C LEU A 532 15.12 -24.49 36.98
N ASP A 533 15.80 -25.40 36.28
CA ASP A 533 16.91 -25.04 35.37
C ASP A 533 16.40 -24.37 34.09
N LEU A 534 15.18 -24.72 33.66
CA LEU A 534 14.52 -24.13 32.50
C LEU A 534 13.82 -22.79 32.79
N ASP A 535 13.35 -22.60 34.04
CA ASP A 535 12.64 -21.40 34.47
C ASP A 535 13.62 -20.36 35.05
N GLU A 536 14.01 -19.37 34.25
CA GLU A 536 14.80 -18.20 34.70
C GLU A 536 13.93 -17.15 35.44
N GLY A 537 12.64 -17.41 35.65
CA GLY A 537 11.63 -16.43 36.05
C GLY A 537 11.46 -16.20 37.57
N ARG A 538 10.58 -15.23 37.87
CA ARG A 538 10.24 -14.75 39.22
C ARG A 538 9.47 -15.77 40.08
N HIS A 539 8.83 -16.79 39.48
CA HIS A 539 7.96 -17.74 40.18
C HIS A 539 8.64 -19.05 40.64
N ARG A 540 9.98 -19.11 40.60
CA ARG A 540 10.76 -20.29 41.06
C ARG A 540 10.41 -20.73 42.48
N PHE A 541 9.98 -19.82 43.35
CA PHE A 541 9.56 -20.20 44.71
C PHE A 541 8.34 -21.14 44.71
N THR A 542 7.44 -21.03 43.73
CA THR A 542 6.27 -21.92 43.63
C THR A 542 6.67 -23.35 43.25
N VAL A 543 7.72 -23.49 42.42
CA VAL A 543 8.31 -24.79 42.08
C VAL A 543 8.96 -25.41 43.31
N LEU A 544 9.69 -24.61 44.10
CA LEU A 544 10.27 -25.06 45.37
C LEU A 544 9.20 -25.50 46.37
N CYS A 545 8.05 -24.81 46.44
CA CYS A 545 6.92 -25.22 47.29
C CYS A 545 6.35 -26.58 46.86
N LYS A 546 6.19 -26.80 45.55
CA LYS A 546 5.73 -28.09 45.00
C LYS A 546 6.72 -29.21 45.32
N TRP A 547 8.02 -28.95 45.19
CA TRP A 547 9.07 -29.89 45.53
C TRP A 547 9.11 -30.16 47.05
N ALA A 548 9.03 -29.13 47.90
CA ALA A 548 8.96 -29.29 49.35
C ALA A 548 7.78 -30.19 49.76
N ALA A 549 6.60 -29.98 49.18
CA ALA A 549 5.44 -30.83 49.43
C ALA A 549 5.64 -32.29 48.97
N CYS A 550 6.38 -32.50 47.88
CA CYS A 550 6.83 -33.84 47.46
C CYS A 550 7.75 -34.48 48.51
N GLU A 551 8.72 -33.76 49.06
CA GLU A 551 9.65 -34.29 50.08
C GLU A 551 8.94 -34.62 51.40
N PHE A 552 8.01 -33.77 51.85
CA PHE A 552 7.14 -34.11 52.98
C PHE A 552 6.35 -35.40 52.74
N LYS A 553 5.91 -35.65 51.50
CA LYS A 553 5.22 -36.88 51.13
C LYS A 553 6.15 -38.09 51.01
N ALA A 554 7.42 -37.87 50.65
CA ALA A 554 8.46 -38.89 50.61
C ALA A 554 8.97 -39.27 52.01
N GLY A 555 8.67 -38.47 53.03
CA GLY A 555 9.11 -38.67 54.41
C GLY A 555 10.43 -37.96 54.75
N ASP A 556 10.99 -37.18 53.84
CA ASP A 556 12.21 -36.40 54.05
C ASP A 556 11.86 -34.97 54.52
N ALA A 557 11.48 -34.86 55.79
CA ALA A 557 11.09 -33.58 56.37
C ALA A 557 12.24 -32.57 56.38
N ALA A 558 13.49 -33.01 56.56
CA ALA A 558 14.65 -32.12 56.61
C ALA A 558 14.86 -31.41 55.27
N ARG A 559 14.83 -32.17 54.17
CA ARG A 559 14.93 -31.60 52.83
C ARG A 559 13.73 -30.73 52.48
N ALA A 560 12.53 -31.13 52.91
CA ALA A 560 11.32 -30.35 52.70
C ALA A 560 11.42 -28.95 53.34
N GLU A 561 11.88 -28.85 54.59
CA GLU A 561 12.07 -27.56 55.27
C GLU A 561 13.15 -26.70 54.59
N GLU A 562 14.26 -27.31 54.15
CA GLU A 562 15.30 -26.60 53.41
C GLU A 562 14.71 -25.93 52.15
N LEU A 563 13.88 -26.66 51.38
CA LEU A 563 13.22 -26.14 50.19
C LEU A 563 12.20 -25.03 50.52
N VAL A 564 11.48 -25.13 51.65
CA VAL A 564 10.60 -24.04 52.13
C VAL A 564 11.41 -22.79 52.45
N GLN A 565 12.56 -22.91 53.12
CA GLN A 565 13.43 -21.77 53.41
C GLN A 565 13.99 -21.15 52.12
N GLN A 566 14.37 -21.96 51.15
CA GLN A 566 14.78 -21.48 49.84
C GLN A 566 13.64 -20.77 49.08
N ALA A 567 12.39 -21.22 49.26
CA ALA A 567 11.22 -20.55 48.69
C ALA A 567 10.98 -19.19 49.37
N LEU A 568 11.07 -19.12 50.70
CA LEU A 568 10.94 -17.87 51.48
C LEU A 568 11.99 -16.84 51.06
N ALA A 569 13.25 -17.25 50.96
CA ALA A 569 14.34 -16.37 50.54
C ALA A 569 14.13 -15.78 49.13
N ARG A 570 13.47 -16.51 48.23
CA ARG A 570 13.19 -16.07 46.85
C ARG A 570 11.90 -15.27 46.70
N ALA A 571 10.87 -15.59 47.47
CA ALA A 571 9.58 -14.92 47.38
C ALA A 571 9.62 -13.49 47.95
N GLY A 572 10.58 -13.18 48.83
CA GLY A 572 10.72 -11.88 49.49
C GLY A 572 9.73 -11.65 50.64
N GLU A 573 8.55 -12.28 50.57
CA GLU A 573 7.52 -12.21 51.60
C GLU A 573 6.99 -13.61 51.96
N PRO A 574 6.55 -13.83 53.22
CA PRO A 574 6.08 -15.15 53.67
C PRO A 574 4.70 -15.53 53.11
N LEU A 575 3.84 -14.54 52.79
CA LEU A 575 2.45 -14.78 52.41
C LEU A 575 2.30 -15.62 51.11
N PRO A 576 3.01 -15.33 50.00
CA PRO A 576 2.94 -16.16 48.80
C PRO A 576 3.39 -17.61 49.03
N VAL A 577 4.42 -17.82 49.85
CA VAL A 577 4.94 -19.16 50.18
C VAL A 577 3.94 -19.93 51.05
N ALA A 578 3.40 -19.30 52.09
CA ALA A 578 2.38 -19.91 52.94
C ALA A 578 1.13 -20.31 52.12
N TYR A 579 0.71 -19.46 51.18
CA TYR A 579 -0.41 -19.77 50.30
C TYR A 579 -0.10 -20.96 49.37
N ALA A 580 1.06 -20.95 48.70
CA ALA A 580 1.47 -22.04 47.82
C ALA A 580 1.63 -23.37 48.59
N MET A 581 2.23 -23.35 49.78
CA MET A 581 2.39 -24.53 50.63
C MET A 581 1.06 -25.05 51.16
N LEU A 582 0.12 -24.17 51.54
CA LEU A 582 -1.23 -24.57 51.94
C LEU A 582 -1.92 -25.33 50.80
N ILE A 583 -1.90 -24.78 49.58
CA ILE A 583 -2.46 -25.43 48.39
C ILE A 583 -1.82 -26.80 48.17
N GLU A 584 -0.49 -26.88 48.12
CA GLU A 584 0.20 -28.13 47.82
C GLU A 584 0.06 -29.16 48.94
N SER A 585 -0.03 -28.73 50.21
CA SER A 585 -0.30 -29.64 51.34
C SER A 585 -1.66 -30.34 51.23
N ILE A 586 -2.67 -29.63 50.72
CA ILE A 586 -4.00 -30.16 50.44
C ILE A 586 -3.94 -31.09 49.22
N ARG A 587 -3.35 -30.63 48.12
CA ARG A 587 -3.29 -31.37 46.85
C ARG A 587 -2.49 -32.66 46.98
N PHE A 588 -1.37 -32.66 47.70
CA PHE A 588 -0.57 -33.87 47.97
C PHE A 588 -1.17 -34.77 49.07
N LYS A 589 -2.25 -34.34 49.74
CA LYS A 589 -2.86 -35.04 50.87
C LYS A 589 -1.85 -35.32 51.99
N LEU A 590 -1.06 -34.31 52.37
CA LEU A 590 -0.08 -34.42 53.44
C LEU A 590 -0.74 -34.70 54.81
N ALA A 591 0.08 -35.08 55.79
CA ALA A 591 -0.38 -35.33 57.16
C ALA A 591 -1.10 -34.11 57.75
N ARG A 592 -2.11 -34.36 58.59
CA ARG A 592 -2.95 -33.33 59.21
C ARG A 592 -2.15 -32.21 59.92
N PRO A 593 -1.08 -32.50 60.70
CA PRO A 593 -0.30 -31.45 61.34
C PRO A 593 0.36 -30.46 60.37
N LEU A 594 0.77 -30.93 59.19
CA LEU A 594 1.38 -30.06 58.16
C LEU A 594 0.33 -29.14 57.52
N LYS A 595 -0.87 -29.65 57.25
CA LYS A 595 -1.98 -28.83 56.71
C LYS A 595 -2.38 -27.74 57.71
N GLU A 596 -2.52 -28.09 58.99
CA GLU A 596 -2.87 -27.15 60.06
C GLU A 596 -1.77 -26.09 60.27
N ARG A 597 -0.49 -26.47 60.10
CA ARG A 597 0.62 -25.51 60.11
C ARG A 597 0.49 -24.47 59.00
N PHE A 598 0.39 -24.91 57.73
CA PHE A 598 0.36 -23.98 56.61
C PHE A 598 -0.92 -23.14 56.55
N ASP A 599 -2.05 -23.66 57.06
CA ASP A 599 -3.27 -22.86 57.23
C ASP A 599 -3.07 -21.74 58.27
N ARG A 600 -2.42 -22.04 59.40
CA ARG A 600 -2.07 -21.05 60.44
C ARG A 600 -1.09 -20.01 59.92
N GLU A 601 -0.05 -20.43 59.21
CA GLU A 601 0.94 -19.53 58.60
C GLU A 601 0.27 -18.61 57.56
N PHE A 602 -0.62 -19.14 56.72
CA PHE A 602 -1.37 -18.35 55.75
C PHE A 602 -2.29 -17.33 56.43
N ALA A 603 -3.02 -17.74 57.47
CA ALA A 603 -3.89 -16.85 58.23
C ALA A 603 -3.09 -15.74 58.96
N ALA A 604 -1.95 -16.09 59.56
CA ALA A 604 -1.07 -15.14 60.23
C ALA A 604 -0.44 -14.14 59.24
N ALA A 605 -0.03 -14.60 58.06
CA ALA A 605 0.54 -13.76 57.02
C ALA A 605 -0.51 -12.84 56.37
N LEU A 606 -1.75 -13.28 56.21
CA LEU A 606 -2.86 -12.43 55.73
C LEU A 606 -3.22 -11.30 56.71
N ALA A 607 -2.92 -11.45 58.00
CA ALA A 607 -3.16 -10.44 59.01
C ALA A 607 -2.10 -9.33 59.02
N GLN A 608 -0.97 -9.52 58.34
CA GLN A 608 0.06 -8.49 58.19
C GLN A 608 -0.41 -7.37 57.23
N PRO A 609 0.18 -6.16 57.31
CA PRO A 609 -0.17 -5.06 56.40
C PRO A 609 -0.09 -5.47 54.92
N PRO A 610 -1.08 -5.10 54.09
CA PRO A 610 -1.13 -5.55 52.70
C PRO A 610 -0.06 -4.89 51.83
N SER A 611 0.67 -5.69 51.05
CA SER A 611 1.70 -5.24 50.09
C SER A 611 1.26 -5.45 48.64
N GLY A 612 1.81 -4.64 47.72
CA GLY A 612 1.56 -4.78 46.28
C GLY A 612 2.16 -6.06 45.71
N HIS A 613 3.39 -6.38 46.12
CA HIS A 613 4.11 -7.59 45.71
C HIS A 613 3.37 -8.87 46.13
N ALA A 614 2.98 -9.01 47.41
CA ALA A 614 2.24 -10.18 47.86
C ALA A 614 0.87 -10.30 47.17
N ALA A 615 0.16 -9.19 46.94
CA ALA A 615 -1.10 -9.20 46.20
C ALA A 615 -0.91 -9.73 44.76
N THR A 616 0.17 -9.30 44.10
CA THR A 616 0.54 -9.75 42.75
C THR A 616 0.83 -11.25 42.72
N GLU A 617 1.68 -11.74 43.63
CA GLU A 617 2.03 -13.17 43.67
C GLU A 617 0.85 -14.07 44.05
N LEU A 618 -0.01 -13.65 44.97
CA LEU A 618 -1.24 -14.39 45.29
C LEU A 618 -2.18 -14.49 44.08
N MET A 619 -2.34 -13.39 43.33
CA MET A 619 -3.12 -13.37 42.09
C MET A 619 -2.53 -14.28 41.01
N ASN A 620 -1.20 -14.27 40.85
CA ASN A 620 -0.52 -15.15 39.90
C ASN A 620 -0.72 -16.62 40.25
N ILE A 621 -0.60 -17.01 41.53
CA ILE A 621 -0.84 -18.39 41.99
C ILE A 621 -2.30 -18.81 41.70
N ALA A 622 -3.27 -17.99 42.07
CA ALA A 622 -4.69 -18.30 41.86
C ALA A 622 -5.02 -18.39 40.36
N SER A 623 -4.55 -17.44 39.56
CA SER A 623 -4.72 -17.43 38.10
C SER A 623 -4.10 -18.65 37.42
N ALA A 624 -2.90 -19.06 37.87
CA ALA A 624 -2.21 -20.23 37.34
C ALA A 624 -2.98 -21.54 37.59
N LEU A 625 -3.65 -21.68 38.73
CA LEU A 625 -4.49 -22.85 39.02
C LEU A 625 -5.70 -22.94 38.08
N VAL A 626 -6.37 -21.81 37.82
CA VAL A 626 -7.50 -21.75 36.88
C VAL A 626 -7.03 -22.05 35.46
N ALA A 627 -5.92 -21.45 35.02
CA ALA A 627 -5.33 -21.70 33.71
C ALA A 627 -4.95 -23.19 33.53
N ALA A 628 -4.43 -23.83 34.58
CA ALA A 628 -4.09 -25.24 34.60
C ALA A 628 -5.31 -26.18 34.77
N LYS A 629 -6.54 -25.65 34.90
CA LYS A 629 -7.77 -26.40 35.22
C LYS A 629 -7.60 -27.29 36.47
N VAL A 630 -6.83 -26.81 37.45
CA VAL A 630 -6.55 -27.52 38.70
C VAL A 630 -7.51 -27.04 39.78
N SER A 631 -8.19 -27.99 40.44
CA SER A 631 -9.04 -27.72 41.61
C SER A 631 -8.53 -28.39 42.89
N TYR A 632 -8.89 -27.82 44.04
CA TYR A 632 -8.59 -28.40 45.35
C TYR A 632 -9.64 -28.04 46.39
N HIS A 633 -9.73 -28.85 47.46
CA HIS A 633 -10.68 -28.61 48.55
C HIS A 633 -10.37 -27.30 49.28
N GLY A 634 -11.37 -26.42 49.44
CA GLY A 634 -11.21 -25.11 50.08
C GLY A 634 -10.86 -23.96 49.11
N GLN A 635 -10.68 -24.23 47.82
CA GLN A 635 -10.27 -23.23 46.82
C GLN A 635 -11.10 -21.95 46.82
N LYS A 636 -12.44 -22.04 46.70
CA LYS A 636 -13.32 -20.86 46.69
C LYS A 636 -13.18 -19.99 47.95
N SER A 637 -12.97 -20.62 49.11
CA SER A 637 -12.76 -19.91 50.38
C SER A 637 -11.44 -19.15 50.37
N HIS A 638 -10.36 -19.79 49.88
CA HIS A 638 -9.08 -19.13 49.75
C HIS A 638 -9.09 -18.01 48.70
N GLU A 639 -9.71 -18.22 47.55
CA GLU A 639 -9.88 -17.18 46.51
C GLU A 639 -10.63 -15.97 47.06
N LYS A 640 -11.69 -16.17 47.85
CA LYS A 640 -12.39 -15.07 48.53
C LYS A 640 -11.48 -14.31 49.50
N LYS A 641 -10.65 -15.00 50.28
CA LYS A 641 -9.66 -14.37 51.20
C LYS A 641 -8.62 -13.58 50.41
N VAL A 642 -8.11 -14.14 49.32
CA VAL A 642 -7.11 -13.49 48.47
C VAL A 642 -7.70 -12.26 47.78
N LEU A 643 -8.90 -12.34 47.19
CA LEU A 643 -9.57 -11.18 46.59
C LEU A 643 -9.81 -10.08 47.62
N ALA A 644 -10.27 -10.43 48.83
CA ALA A 644 -10.44 -9.48 49.93
C ALA A 644 -9.11 -8.84 50.38
N TYR A 645 -7.99 -9.57 50.31
CA TYR A 645 -6.66 -9.01 50.55
C TYR A 645 -6.28 -8.00 49.45
N VAL A 646 -6.42 -8.38 48.18
CA VAL A 646 -6.13 -7.53 47.01
C VAL A 646 -6.95 -6.23 47.04
N GLU A 647 -8.23 -6.28 47.43
CA GLU A 647 -9.04 -5.06 47.54
C GLU A 647 -8.57 -4.08 48.64
N LYS A 648 -7.86 -4.57 49.67
CA LYS A 648 -7.36 -3.74 50.77
C LYS A 648 -6.04 -3.03 50.44
N VAL A 649 -5.35 -3.42 49.37
CA VAL A 649 -4.01 -2.89 49.05
C VAL A 649 -4.09 -1.45 48.57
N LYS A 650 -3.60 -0.53 49.40
CA LYS A 650 -3.47 0.90 49.08
C LYS A 650 -2.07 1.32 48.66
N ALA A 651 -1.07 0.43 48.81
CA ALA A 651 0.33 0.69 48.47
C ALA A 651 0.50 1.13 47.01
N PRO A 652 1.53 1.93 46.67
CA PRO A 652 1.90 2.16 45.28
C PRO A 652 2.24 0.83 44.61
N PHE A 653 1.90 0.69 43.33
CA PHE A 653 2.20 -0.49 42.54
C PHE A 653 3.16 -0.10 41.43
N GLU A 654 4.07 -0.99 41.09
CA GLU A 654 4.83 -0.92 39.86
C GLU A 654 3.91 -1.22 38.66
N GLU A 655 4.29 -0.74 37.47
CA GLU A 655 3.50 -0.93 36.24
C GLU A 655 3.24 -2.42 35.96
N SER A 656 4.29 -3.24 36.05
CA SER A 656 4.23 -4.69 35.84
C SER A 656 3.36 -5.43 36.86
N GLU A 657 3.22 -4.90 38.09
CA GLU A 657 2.37 -5.50 39.12
C GLU A 657 0.89 -5.29 38.80
N LEU A 658 0.51 -4.07 38.43
CA LEU A 658 -0.88 -3.78 38.04
C LEU A 658 -1.30 -4.56 36.80
N GLU A 659 -0.40 -4.68 35.82
CA GLU A 659 -0.65 -5.47 34.62
C GLU A 659 -0.91 -6.94 34.97
N ALA A 660 -0.04 -7.54 35.80
CA ALA A 660 -0.19 -8.91 36.27
C ALA A 660 -1.49 -9.13 37.07
N ILE A 661 -1.86 -8.18 37.93
CA ILE A 661 -3.10 -8.24 38.71
C ILE A 661 -4.33 -8.16 37.79
N VAL A 662 -4.37 -7.21 36.86
CA VAL A 662 -5.51 -7.05 35.92
C VAL A 662 -5.67 -8.29 35.05
N ARG A 663 -4.57 -8.83 34.51
CA ARG A 663 -4.59 -10.10 33.76
C ARG A 663 -5.12 -11.25 34.60
N SER A 664 -4.68 -11.35 35.86
CA SER A 664 -5.10 -12.43 36.77
C SER A 664 -6.57 -12.32 37.16
N LEU A 665 -7.04 -11.11 37.49
CA LEU A 665 -8.44 -10.83 37.83
C LEU A 665 -9.39 -11.15 36.68
N PHE A 666 -8.98 -10.87 35.43
CA PHE A 666 -9.75 -11.25 34.26
C PHE A 666 -9.90 -12.77 34.14
N ARG A 667 -8.81 -13.54 34.31
CA ARG A 667 -8.88 -15.01 34.27
C ARG A 667 -9.69 -15.62 35.42
N LEU A 668 -9.76 -14.95 36.56
CA LEU A 668 -10.56 -15.36 37.72
C LEU A 668 -12.03 -14.90 37.61
N ASP A 669 -12.43 -14.25 36.52
CA ASP A 669 -13.76 -13.65 36.31
C ASP A 669 -14.16 -12.64 37.41
N ALA A 670 -13.17 -11.97 38.01
CA ALA A 670 -13.38 -11.00 39.09
C ALA A 670 -13.63 -9.58 38.53
N LEU A 671 -14.58 -9.43 37.60
CA LEU A 671 -14.75 -8.23 36.76
C LEU A 671 -14.98 -6.92 37.55
N LYS A 672 -15.62 -6.99 38.74
CA LYS A 672 -15.82 -5.81 39.60
C LYS A 672 -14.50 -5.27 40.15
N VAL A 673 -13.61 -6.16 40.61
CA VAL A 673 -12.29 -5.80 41.13
C VAL A 673 -11.37 -5.40 39.97
N LEU A 674 -11.46 -6.11 38.84
CA LEU A 674 -10.75 -5.81 37.61
C LEU A 674 -10.91 -4.34 37.20
N ARG A 675 -12.15 -3.83 37.11
CA ARG A 675 -12.42 -2.44 36.70
C ARG A 675 -11.83 -1.39 37.64
N LYS A 676 -11.77 -1.67 38.96
CA LYS A 676 -11.09 -0.79 39.94
C LYS A 676 -9.60 -0.71 39.63
N TYR A 677 -8.96 -1.84 39.38
CA TYR A 677 -7.52 -1.93 39.07
C TYR A 677 -7.17 -1.38 37.68
N VAL A 678 -8.02 -1.59 36.68
CA VAL A 678 -7.90 -0.95 35.35
C VAL A 678 -7.99 0.57 35.46
N THR A 679 -8.95 1.10 36.23
CA THR A 679 -9.08 2.55 36.45
C THR A 679 -7.83 3.12 37.12
N ARG A 680 -7.28 2.39 38.10
CA ARG A 680 -6.04 2.75 38.77
C ARG A 680 -4.84 2.70 37.82
N GLY A 681 -4.70 1.63 37.03
CA GLY A 681 -3.66 1.46 36.02
C GLY A 681 -3.67 2.57 34.98
N LYS A 682 -4.83 2.95 34.43
CA LYS A 682 -4.95 4.07 33.49
C LYS A 682 -4.57 5.42 34.11
N ARG A 683 -4.81 5.62 35.41
CA ARG A 683 -4.41 6.87 36.11
C ARG A 683 -2.91 6.94 36.35
N GLN A 684 -2.28 5.82 36.69
CA GLN A 684 -0.85 5.77 37.02
C GLN A 684 0.03 5.61 35.77
N PHE A 685 -0.42 4.83 34.80
CA PHE A 685 0.32 4.41 33.61
C PHE A 685 -0.56 4.52 32.34
N PRO A 686 -0.92 5.76 31.91
CA PRO A 686 -1.86 5.97 30.80
C PRO A 686 -1.36 5.52 29.42
N ARG A 687 -0.07 5.19 29.28
CA ARG A 687 0.52 4.72 28.03
C ARG A 687 0.54 3.20 27.90
N ASN A 688 0.20 2.46 28.95
CA ASN A 688 0.20 1.00 28.90
C ASN A 688 -1.07 0.49 28.21
N PRO A 689 -0.96 -0.29 27.12
CA PRO A 689 -2.11 -0.76 26.36
C PRO A 689 -2.96 -1.81 27.10
N HIS A 690 -2.39 -2.59 28.03
CA HIS A 690 -3.09 -3.69 28.71
C HIS A 690 -4.29 -3.21 29.51
N PHE A 691 -4.24 -2.02 30.12
CA PHE A 691 -5.37 -1.50 30.88
C PHE A 691 -6.57 -1.18 29.99
N TYR A 692 -6.34 -0.68 28.77
CA TYR A 692 -7.42 -0.43 27.80
C TYR A 692 -7.96 -1.74 27.23
N PHE A 693 -7.08 -2.70 26.97
CA PHE A 693 -7.46 -4.03 26.50
C PHE A 693 -8.36 -4.76 27.51
N TYR A 694 -7.95 -4.85 28.78
CA TYR A 694 -8.74 -5.53 29.80
C TYR A 694 -10.00 -4.76 30.22
N GLU A 695 -10.05 -3.43 30.00
CA GLU A 695 -11.32 -2.70 30.07
C GLU A 695 -12.30 -3.19 29.00
N ALA A 696 -11.83 -3.30 27.75
CA ALA A 696 -12.60 -3.80 26.62
C ALA A 696 -13.07 -5.24 26.87
N GLU A 697 -12.17 -6.13 27.29
CA GLU A 697 -12.52 -7.52 27.61
C GLU A 697 -13.54 -7.60 28.75
N SER A 698 -13.50 -6.69 29.74
CA SER A 698 -14.49 -6.65 30.83
C SER A 698 -15.91 -6.27 30.38
N TYR A 699 -16.03 -5.65 29.20
CA TYR A 699 -17.29 -5.35 28.54
C TYR A 699 -17.73 -6.49 27.63
N ILE A 700 -16.79 -7.04 26.85
CA ILE A 700 -17.03 -8.20 25.97
C ILE A 700 -17.52 -9.41 26.78
N SER A 701 -16.97 -9.61 27.98
CA SER A 701 -17.33 -10.74 28.86
C SER A 701 -18.75 -10.68 29.42
N ARG A 702 -19.45 -9.54 29.31
CA ARG A 702 -20.88 -9.46 29.66
C ARG A 702 -21.78 -10.15 28.63
N GLY A 703 -21.19 -10.59 27.52
CA GLY A 703 -21.93 -11.17 26.40
C GLY A 703 -22.37 -10.11 25.39
N PRO A 704 -22.92 -10.55 24.25
CA PRO A 704 -23.25 -9.68 23.12
C PRO A 704 -24.30 -8.61 23.45
N MET A 705 -25.22 -8.87 24.39
CA MET A 705 -26.32 -7.97 24.74
C MET A 705 -25.87 -6.75 25.54
N ASP A 706 -24.95 -6.95 26.49
CA ASP A 706 -24.50 -5.92 27.44
C ASP A 706 -23.13 -5.31 27.07
N CYS A 707 -22.64 -5.63 25.87
CA CYS A 707 -21.38 -5.15 25.33
C CYS A 707 -21.60 -3.81 24.60
N PRO A 708 -21.15 -2.66 25.14
CA PRO A 708 -21.24 -1.38 24.43
C PRO A 708 -20.24 -1.35 23.26
N VAL A 709 -20.64 -1.88 22.10
CA VAL A 709 -19.79 -2.05 20.90
C VAL A 709 -19.01 -0.78 20.51
N PRO A 710 -19.61 0.43 20.45
CA PRO A 710 -18.86 1.64 20.10
C PRO A 710 -17.73 1.95 21.10
N LYS A 711 -17.98 1.72 22.39
CA LYS A 711 -16.99 1.92 23.45
C LYS A 711 -15.88 0.87 23.37
N VAL A 712 -16.24 -0.39 23.15
CA VAL A 712 -15.27 -1.48 22.98
C VAL A 712 -14.39 -1.23 21.76
N GLN A 713 -14.96 -0.81 20.64
CA GLN A 713 -14.19 -0.46 19.44
C GLN A 713 -13.22 0.70 19.72
N GLN A 714 -13.65 1.74 20.45
CA GLN A 714 -12.79 2.84 20.85
C GLN A 714 -11.62 2.37 21.73
N LEU A 715 -11.90 1.48 22.70
CA LEU A 715 -10.87 0.91 23.58
C LEU A 715 -9.89 0.01 22.82
N LEU A 716 -10.35 -0.82 21.89
CA LEU A 716 -9.50 -1.67 21.07
C LEU A 716 -8.64 -0.84 20.11
N ASN A 717 -9.19 0.21 19.48
CA ASN A 717 -8.44 1.14 18.64
C ASN A 717 -7.35 1.85 19.45
N LYS A 718 -7.67 2.30 20.68
CA LYS A 718 -6.68 2.91 21.58
C LYS A 718 -5.61 1.91 22.02
N THR A 719 -6.01 0.68 22.31
CA THR A 719 -5.08 -0.42 22.63
C THR A 719 -4.12 -0.66 21.46
N GLN A 720 -4.63 -0.72 20.23
CA GLN A 720 -3.82 -0.92 19.03
C GLN A 720 -2.83 0.22 18.79
N GLU A 721 -3.26 1.46 18.98
CA GLU A 721 -2.41 2.66 18.88
C GLU A 721 -1.24 2.59 19.87
N LEU A 722 -1.55 2.32 21.15
CA LEU A 722 -0.55 2.23 22.21
C LEU A 722 0.37 1.02 22.05
N ALA A 723 -0.17 -0.14 21.65
CA ALA A 723 0.61 -1.35 21.42
C ALA A 723 1.60 -1.16 20.26
N ARG A 724 1.22 -0.49 19.17
CA ARG A 724 2.14 -0.18 18.06
C ARG A 724 3.30 0.74 18.46
N ALA A 725 3.14 1.52 19.54
CA ALA A 725 4.20 2.37 20.08
C ALA A 725 5.20 1.61 20.98
N LEU A 726 4.91 0.35 21.36
CA LEU A 726 5.84 -0.48 22.11
C LEU A 726 7.00 -0.97 21.21
N PRO A 727 8.19 -1.22 21.80
CA PRO A 727 9.29 -1.86 21.09
C PRO A 727 8.86 -3.19 20.45
N PRO A 728 9.42 -3.58 19.30
CA PRO A 728 9.18 -4.89 18.72
C PRO A 728 9.52 -6.03 19.69
N GLY A 729 8.57 -6.93 19.88
CA GLY A 729 8.73 -8.09 20.74
C GLY A 729 7.44 -8.89 20.87
N ASP A 730 7.62 -10.13 21.32
CA ASP A 730 6.59 -11.14 21.60
C ASP A 730 5.32 -10.60 22.28
N GLU A 731 5.46 -9.80 23.34
CA GLU A 731 4.32 -9.27 24.10
C GLU A 731 3.49 -8.27 23.30
N ARG A 732 4.16 -7.44 22.48
CA ARG A 732 3.50 -6.50 21.59
C ARG A 732 2.72 -7.24 20.52
N ASP A 733 3.35 -8.22 19.88
CA ASP A 733 2.78 -8.93 18.75
C ASP A 733 1.59 -9.79 19.19
N ASP A 734 1.69 -10.49 20.33
CA ASP A 734 0.56 -11.22 20.94
C ASP A 734 -0.63 -10.30 21.25
N LEU A 735 -0.36 -9.11 21.81
CA LEU A 735 -1.43 -8.16 22.13
C LEU A 735 -2.10 -7.61 20.86
N LEU A 736 -1.32 -7.35 19.81
CA LEU A 736 -1.86 -6.90 18.52
C LEU A 736 -2.70 -7.99 17.86
N ASP A 737 -2.29 -9.26 17.94
CA ASP A 737 -3.05 -10.40 17.45
C ASP A 737 -4.38 -10.56 18.21
N LEU A 738 -4.35 -10.47 19.53
CA LEU A 738 -5.57 -10.49 20.35
C LEU A 738 -6.52 -9.34 20.00
N VAL A 739 -5.99 -8.12 19.85
CA VAL A 739 -6.79 -6.96 19.44
C VAL A 739 -7.39 -7.18 18.05
N GLN A 740 -6.63 -7.71 17.10
CA GLN A 740 -7.13 -8.01 15.77
C GLN A 740 -8.20 -9.10 15.78
N GLU A 741 -8.04 -10.13 16.61
CA GLU A 741 -9.04 -11.19 16.80
C GLU A 741 -10.35 -10.60 17.35
N ARG A 742 -10.28 -9.73 18.37
CA ARG A 742 -11.47 -9.06 18.92
C ARG A 742 -12.11 -8.08 17.95
N GLN A 743 -11.31 -7.33 17.20
CA GLN A 743 -11.82 -6.46 16.14
C GLN A 743 -12.55 -7.26 15.05
N LYS A 744 -11.99 -8.42 14.63
CA LYS A 744 -12.66 -9.34 13.70
C LYS A 744 -13.95 -9.90 14.28
N MET A 745 -13.96 -10.28 15.57
CA MET A 745 -15.17 -10.77 16.25
C MET A 745 -16.28 -9.71 16.28
N ILE A 746 -15.95 -8.46 16.61
CA ILE A 746 -16.90 -7.34 16.64
C ILE A 746 -17.37 -6.99 15.22
N ALA A 747 -16.48 -7.02 14.22
CA ALA A 747 -16.87 -6.83 12.83
C ALA A 747 -17.77 -7.96 12.31
N ALA A 748 -17.51 -9.21 12.71
CA ALA A 748 -18.32 -10.37 12.37
C ALA A 748 -19.71 -10.32 13.03
N GLN A 749 -19.84 -9.78 14.25
CA GLN A 749 -21.15 -9.45 14.84
C GLN A 749 -21.95 -8.46 13.98
N GLY A 750 -21.27 -7.53 13.29
CA GLY A 750 -21.92 -6.64 12.32
C GLY A 750 -22.27 -7.32 10.99
N ALA A 751 -21.56 -8.40 10.61
CA ALA A 751 -21.70 -9.08 9.32
C ALA A 751 -22.64 -10.30 9.34
N LEU A 752 -22.82 -10.97 10.48
CA LEU A 752 -23.72 -12.14 10.67
C LEU A 752 -25.23 -11.79 10.66
N GLY A 753 -25.59 -10.66 10.07
CA GLY A 753 -26.90 -10.01 10.20
C GLY A 753 -26.76 -8.84 11.17
N GLY A 754 -26.97 -7.63 10.65
CA GLY A 754 -26.78 -6.38 11.39
C GLY A 754 -27.71 -6.22 12.61
N PRO A 755 -28.00 -4.97 13.04
CA PRO A 755 -28.83 -4.69 14.21
C PRO A 755 -30.09 -5.54 14.29
N ALA A 756 -30.71 -5.93 13.17
CA ALA A 756 -31.89 -6.81 13.13
C ALA A 756 -31.72 -8.25 13.69
N PHE A 757 -30.58 -8.94 13.52
CA PHE A 757 -30.39 -10.31 14.08
C PHE A 757 -30.11 -10.25 15.59
N LEU A 758 -29.49 -9.16 16.03
CA LEU A 758 -29.25 -8.86 17.45
C LEU A 758 -30.47 -8.19 18.12
N ASP A 759 -31.26 -7.38 17.40
CA ASP A 759 -32.55 -6.79 17.83
C ASP A 759 -33.62 -7.86 17.96
N MET A 760 -33.56 -8.91 17.14
CA MET A 760 -34.36 -10.13 17.29
C MET A 760 -33.99 -10.93 18.55
N LEU A 761 -32.70 -10.93 18.95
CA LEU A 761 -32.30 -11.42 20.28
C LEU A 761 -32.76 -10.45 21.40
N ASN A 762 -32.85 -9.15 21.09
CA ASN A 762 -33.19 -8.06 22.02
C ASN A 762 -34.70 -7.97 22.36
N GLU A 763 -35.61 -8.27 21.41
CA GLU A 763 -37.06 -8.29 21.66
C GLU A 763 -37.52 -9.48 22.53
N VAL A 764 -36.71 -10.54 22.63
CA VAL A 764 -37.11 -11.82 23.26
C VAL A 764 -36.39 -12.10 24.58
N PHE A 765 -35.17 -11.59 24.79
CA PHE A 765 -34.43 -11.72 26.05
C PHE A 765 -34.55 -10.49 26.96
N GLY A 766 -35.67 -9.77 26.90
CA GLY A 766 -36.08 -8.92 28.02
C GLY A 766 -36.16 -9.80 29.26
N MET A 767 -35.08 -9.81 30.06
CA MET A 767 -35.15 -10.36 31.41
C MET A 767 -35.94 -9.36 32.21
N ASP A 768 -37.16 -9.77 32.56
CA ASP A 768 -37.99 -9.13 33.58
C ASP A 768 -37.09 -8.71 34.75
N GLU A 769 -37.28 -7.45 35.17
CA GLU A 769 -36.80 -6.94 36.44
C GLU A 769 -37.15 -7.98 37.52
N ASP A 770 -36.15 -8.36 38.33
CA ASP A 770 -36.38 -9.21 39.50
C ASP A 770 -37.54 -8.62 40.32
N GLU A 771 -38.67 -9.33 40.34
CA GLU A 771 -39.74 -9.11 41.30
C GLU A 771 -39.17 -9.33 42.71
N ASP A 772 -39.00 -8.23 43.43
CA ASP A 772 -38.86 -8.22 44.88
C ASP A 772 -40.09 -8.93 45.49
N ALA A 773 -39.90 -10.19 45.88
CA ALA A 773 -40.80 -10.88 46.78
C ALA A 773 -40.61 -10.33 48.20
N ASP A 774 -41.26 -9.21 48.48
CA ASP A 774 -41.69 -8.84 49.83
C ASP A 774 -42.76 -9.86 50.27
N ASP A 775 -42.38 -10.80 51.13
CA ASP A 775 -43.32 -11.56 51.96
C ASP A 775 -43.06 -11.22 53.43
N ASP A 776 -43.68 -10.12 53.86
CA ASP A 776 -43.95 -9.82 55.26
C ASP A 776 -45.10 -10.72 55.74
N GLY A 777 -44.83 -11.71 56.60
CA GLY A 777 -45.86 -12.63 57.07
C GLY A 777 -45.50 -13.55 58.23
N TYR A 778 -45.27 -12.96 59.41
CA TYR A 778 -45.24 -13.55 60.78
C TYR A 778 -44.06 -14.42 61.23
#